data_AF-A0A9D3NKH3-F1
#
_entry.id   AF-A0A9D3NKH3-F1
#
_cell.length_a   1.000
_cell.length_b   1.000
_cell.length_c   1.000
_cell.angle_alpha   90.00
_cell.angle_beta   90.00
_cell.angle_gamma   90.00
#
_symmetry.space_group_name_H-M   'P 1'
#
loop_
_entity.id
_entity.type
_entity.pdbx_description
1 polymer ?
#
loop_
_entity_poly.entity_id
_entity_poly.type
_entity_poly.pdbx_seq_one_letter_code
_entity_poly.pdbx_strand_id
1 'polypeptide(L)'
;MKKSSPAAMMKRSLNAADEAPKWKKAKRDEASSDEDDESSQRTTSHDSSQSESLSDTEDQRPSFSKLSAPQNASSSEASQSSTQFSMYNSVSQKLMAKMGFKEGEGLGKFGQGRREIVEASTQRGRRGLGLTLEGFKGDLNVEWKDEPDASALEEVSWFPECTTEMPDSDELRDWMTIGKRKLKIEDETEFCSEELLHLLLRCKSVFDDLEGEEMRRARTRSNPYETIRGAFFLNRAAMKMANMDHVFDYMFTNPKDSQGKPLFRDRESELLYFGDVCAGPGGFSEYVLWRKRWHAKGFGMTLKGANDFKLEDFYSAPSELFEPYYGEGGIDGDGDITRPENISAFRNFVLESTEKRGLHFLMADGGFSVEGQENLQEILSKQLLLCQILTALSVVRTGGHFVCKTFDLFTPFSVGLIYLLYLCFERVSLFKPVTSRPANSERYVVCKNLKPGSDAVRDYLFKVNLKLNHLRQSESDVTDVVPLEVIKGDTDFFQHMMDSNERHCSVQIKALAKIHAYVRDTTLSEPRQADIRKECLRLWGIPDQVRVAPSSSDPKSKFYELINGTDVDSFNSRPTALNLKTLDKLQHVLDHRCIVGGGEQIFLLGLGKSQIYTWDGKSPVRWRKLESFKLELPRDTLLSVEIVQELKGEGKAQRRINAVHVLDALVLNGTDVRDQHFNQRIQMAEKFVKAVSKPSRPDMNPIRVKEVYRLEEMDKIFVRLEMKVTKSSGGMPRLSYTGRDDRHFLPSGLYIIKTVRDPWTMAFSKSSMKKFFYNKQTKQSTYVMDPTAVAPFHVCHQERLFWAWEEGVRVHDSQNRVDPQKLSKDNVLSFIRKHCHQWESRDGV
;
A
#
# COMPACT_ATOMS: atom_id res chain seq x y z
N MET A 1 8.20 64.13 43.87
CA MET A 1 6.97 64.15 44.70
C MET A 1 6.08 62.99 44.27
N LYS A 2 5.69 62.16 45.26
CA LYS A 2 4.51 61.25 45.33
C LYS A 2 4.26 60.27 44.15
N LYS A 3 4.49 58.96 44.34
CA LYS A 3 3.59 57.94 44.98
C LYS A 3 2.31 57.73 44.14
N SER A 4 1.86 56.53 43.81
CA SER A 4 1.71 55.29 44.61
C SER A 4 1.36 54.11 43.66
N SER A 5 2.10 53.00 43.63
CA SER A 5 2.02 51.78 44.48
C SER A 5 1.35 50.59 43.74
N PRO A 6 2.02 49.42 43.74
CA PRO A 6 1.53 48.10 43.32
C PRO A 6 1.13 47.22 44.54
N ALA A 7 0.51 46.06 44.30
CA ALA A 7 0.33 44.97 45.28
C ALA A 7 0.72 43.63 44.62
N ALA A 8 1.80 42.93 45.00
CA ALA A 8 2.03 42.10 46.21
C ALA A 8 1.19 40.79 46.18
N MET A 9 1.71 39.65 45.72
CA MET A 9 2.60 38.65 46.35
C MET A 9 2.03 38.00 47.62
N MET A 10 1.85 36.66 47.62
CA MET A 10 2.12 35.83 48.80
C MET A 10 2.36 34.35 48.47
N LYS A 11 3.49 33.85 48.99
CA LYS A 11 3.89 32.44 49.14
C LYS A 11 3.07 31.77 50.25
N ARG A 12 2.95 30.44 50.23
CA ARG A 12 3.25 29.58 51.40
C ARG A 12 3.33 28.09 51.04
N SER A 13 4.24 27.41 51.74
CA SER A 13 4.50 25.97 51.69
C SER A 13 3.96 25.23 52.93
N LEU A 14 3.65 23.95 52.73
CA LEU A 14 3.85 22.77 53.60
C LEU A 14 3.00 22.49 54.87
N ASN A 15 2.73 21.17 55.01
CA ASN A 15 2.23 20.32 56.12
C ASN A 15 0.71 20.04 56.15
N ALA A 16 0.19 18.83 56.40
CA ALA A 16 0.70 17.47 56.57
C ALA A 16 -0.48 16.45 56.58
N ALA A 17 -0.17 15.18 56.27
CA ALA A 17 -0.73 13.90 56.78
C ALA A 17 -2.18 13.41 56.51
N ASP A 18 -2.23 12.07 56.36
CA ASP A 18 -3.34 11.10 56.49
C ASP A 18 -4.45 11.13 55.42
N GLU A 19 -4.92 10.04 54.81
CA GLU A 19 -4.95 8.61 55.16
C GLU A 19 -5.22 7.80 53.86
N ALA A 20 -4.69 6.57 53.75
CA ALA A 20 -4.95 5.64 52.65
C ALA A 20 -5.62 4.36 53.18
N PRO A 21 -6.62 3.77 52.50
CA PRO A 21 -7.08 2.44 52.84
C PRO A 21 -6.33 1.37 52.03
N LYS A 22 -5.66 0.46 52.76
CA LYS A 22 -5.23 -0.87 52.31
C LYS A 22 -6.35 -1.87 52.61
N TRP A 23 -6.55 -2.88 51.76
CA TRP A 23 -6.42 -4.35 52.02
C TRP A 23 -6.97 -5.14 50.77
N LYS A 24 -6.63 -6.38 50.40
CA LYS A 24 -5.90 -7.50 50.99
C LYS A 24 -5.51 -8.54 49.92
N LYS A 25 -4.23 -8.91 49.89
CA LYS A 25 -3.67 -10.12 49.24
C LYS A 25 -3.66 -11.23 50.29
N ALA A 26 -4.08 -12.44 49.92
CA ALA A 26 -3.83 -13.67 50.69
C ALA A 26 -3.09 -14.69 49.81
N LYS A 27 -1.92 -15.11 50.32
CA LYS A 27 -1.16 -16.35 50.07
C LYS A 27 -1.93 -17.53 50.72
N ARG A 28 -1.66 -18.83 50.57
CA ARG A 28 -0.65 -19.75 49.97
C ARG A 28 -1.37 -21.14 50.00
N ASP A 29 -0.95 -22.18 49.28
CA ASP A 29 -0.06 -23.22 49.82
C ASP A 29 0.34 -24.23 48.72
N GLU A 30 1.57 -24.73 48.83
CA GLU A 30 2.15 -25.85 48.09
C GLU A 30 2.00 -27.15 48.91
N ALA A 31 1.82 -28.31 48.25
CA ALA A 31 2.75 -29.46 48.29
C ALA A 31 2.12 -30.79 47.83
N SER A 32 2.91 -31.56 47.04
CA SER A 32 3.07 -33.03 47.04
C SER A 32 1.96 -33.92 46.47
N SER A 33 2.19 -34.63 45.34
CA SER A 33 2.81 -35.99 45.28
C SER A 33 2.64 -36.62 43.88
N ASP A 34 3.66 -37.36 43.45
CA ASP A 34 3.72 -38.22 42.26
C ASP A 34 2.68 -39.36 42.26
N GLU A 35 2.20 -39.78 41.08
CA GLU A 35 2.30 -41.14 40.51
C GLU A 35 1.48 -41.31 39.22
N ASP A 36 1.93 -42.26 38.40
CA ASP A 36 1.63 -42.51 36.98
C ASP A 36 0.23 -43.11 36.66
N ASP A 37 -0.06 -43.02 35.35
CA ASP A 37 -0.68 -44.02 34.47
C ASP A 37 -2.15 -43.89 33.95
N GLU A 38 -2.18 -44.05 32.62
CA GLU A 38 -3.24 -44.49 31.69
C GLU A 38 -4.65 -43.83 31.59
N SER A 39 -4.83 -43.24 30.40
CA SER A 39 -5.92 -43.50 29.44
C SER A 39 -7.18 -42.61 29.41
N SER A 40 -7.53 -42.28 28.16
CA SER A 40 -8.87 -42.06 27.60
C SER A 40 -9.50 -40.65 27.62
N GLN A 41 -9.54 -40.09 26.40
CA GLN A 41 -10.69 -39.53 25.67
C GLN A 41 -11.44 -38.27 26.15
N ARG A 42 -11.59 -37.37 25.16
CA ARG A 42 -12.71 -36.42 24.89
C ARG A 42 -12.72 -35.16 25.79
N THR A 43 -12.83 -33.92 25.32
CA THR A 43 -13.40 -33.32 24.10
C THR A 43 -12.96 -31.85 24.02
N THR A 44 -12.57 -31.33 22.85
CA THR A 44 -12.59 -29.89 22.56
C THR A 44 -13.40 -29.65 21.29
N SER A 45 -14.41 -28.79 21.43
CA SER A 45 -15.36 -28.36 20.41
C SER A 45 -14.73 -27.39 19.42
N HIS A 46 -15.14 -27.57 18.17
CA HIS A 46 -14.61 -26.99 16.94
C HIS A 46 -14.72 -25.47 16.80
N ASP A 47 -13.60 -24.93 16.32
CA ASP A 47 -13.38 -23.66 15.66
C ASP A 47 -13.58 -23.84 14.13
N SER A 48 -14.07 -22.82 13.42
CA SER A 48 -14.36 -22.89 11.99
C SER A 48 -13.90 -21.64 11.24
N SER A 49 -12.80 -21.77 10.51
CA SER A 49 -12.51 -21.04 9.27
C SER A 49 -11.15 -21.44 8.69
N GLN A 50 -11.06 -22.53 7.93
CA GLN A 50 -9.94 -22.71 6.99
C GLN A 50 -10.42 -23.38 5.69
N SER A 51 -10.25 -22.63 4.61
CA SER A 51 -10.30 -23.11 3.24
C SER A 51 -8.88 -23.50 2.82
N GLU A 52 -8.62 -24.78 2.61
CA GLU A 52 -7.48 -25.23 1.82
C GLU A 52 -7.92 -26.21 0.74
N SER A 53 -7.43 -25.93 -0.47
CA SER A 53 -7.36 -26.81 -1.62
C SER A 53 -6.45 -28.00 -1.33
N LEU A 54 -6.96 -29.23 -1.51
CA LEU A 54 -6.13 -30.43 -1.61
C LEU A 54 -6.41 -31.17 -2.92
N SER A 55 -5.28 -31.57 -3.50
CA SER A 55 -5.05 -32.33 -4.72
C SER A 55 -5.69 -33.71 -4.72
N ASP A 56 -6.13 -34.12 -5.92
CA ASP A 56 -6.62 -35.45 -6.27
C ASP A 56 -5.64 -36.56 -5.88
N THR A 57 -6.12 -37.54 -5.13
CA THR A 57 -5.58 -38.91 -5.08
C THR A 57 -6.60 -39.84 -5.69
N GLU A 58 -6.15 -40.57 -6.71
CA GLU A 58 -6.87 -41.62 -7.43
C GLU A 58 -7.32 -42.74 -6.49
N ASP A 59 -8.55 -43.22 -6.66
CA ASP A 59 -8.91 -44.58 -6.22
C ASP A 59 -9.86 -45.28 -7.21
N GLN A 60 -9.28 -46.26 -7.89
CA GLN A 60 -9.75 -47.63 -8.13
C GLN A 60 -11.21 -47.87 -8.56
N ARG A 61 -11.36 -48.21 -9.86
CA ARG A 61 -12.52 -48.91 -10.43
C ARG A 61 -12.49 -50.41 -10.05
N PRO A 62 -13.63 -51.03 -9.71
CA PRO A 62 -13.78 -52.48 -9.76
C PRO A 62 -14.12 -52.94 -11.19
N SER A 63 -13.35 -53.92 -11.67
CA SER A 63 -13.55 -54.66 -12.92
C SER A 63 -14.72 -55.65 -12.80
N PHE A 64 -15.61 -55.68 -13.80
CA PHE A 64 -16.43 -56.86 -14.10
C PHE A 64 -16.32 -57.24 -15.58
N SER A 65 -16.10 -58.53 -15.79
CA SER A 65 -15.69 -59.21 -17.00
C SER A 65 -16.81 -59.46 -18.02
N LYS A 66 -16.41 -59.56 -19.29
CA LYS A 66 -17.22 -59.86 -20.48
C LYS A 66 -17.85 -61.27 -20.42
N LEU A 67 -19.08 -61.39 -20.95
CA LEU A 67 -19.67 -62.65 -21.37
C LEU A 67 -19.94 -62.63 -22.88
N SER A 68 -19.52 -63.72 -23.52
CA SER A 68 -19.55 -64.05 -24.94
C SER A 68 -20.92 -64.55 -25.41
N ALA A 69 -21.29 -64.19 -26.64
CA ALA A 69 -22.45 -64.73 -27.35
C ALA A 69 -22.14 -66.06 -28.06
N PRO A 70 -23.17 -66.85 -28.39
CA PRO A 70 -23.15 -67.68 -29.59
C PRO A 70 -24.36 -67.46 -30.54
N GLN A 71 -24.12 -67.74 -31.82
CA GLN A 71 -25.01 -67.61 -32.99
C GLN A 71 -25.84 -68.86 -33.29
N ASN A 72 -26.97 -68.67 -34.00
CA ASN A 72 -27.64 -69.52 -35.03
C ASN A 72 -29.17 -69.33 -34.95
N ALA A 73 -30.04 -69.43 -35.97
CA ALA A 73 -30.05 -69.32 -37.44
C ALA A 73 -31.53 -69.56 -37.88
N SER A 74 -32.02 -68.89 -38.96
CA SER A 74 -33.23 -69.18 -39.81
C SER A 74 -34.64 -69.29 -39.16
N SER A 75 -35.81 -68.92 -39.73
CA SER A 75 -36.29 -68.51 -41.06
C SER A 75 -37.75 -67.96 -40.99
N SER A 76 -38.13 -67.16 -42.00
CA SER A 76 -39.46 -66.95 -42.65
C SER A 76 -40.68 -66.30 -41.95
N GLU A 77 -41.04 -65.12 -42.47
CA GLU A 77 -42.35 -64.53 -42.87
C GLU A 77 -43.63 -64.70 -42.03
N ALA A 78 -44.20 -63.57 -41.53
CA ALA A 78 -45.37 -62.87 -42.12
C ALA A 78 -46.18 -62.02 -41.09
N SER A 79 -46.58 -60.82 -41.54
CA SER A 79 -47.74 -59.97 -41.17
C SER A 79 -47.97 -59.42 -39.74
N GLN A 80 -47.90 -58.08 -39.67
CA GLN A 80 -48.83 -57.13 -39.05
C GLN A 80 -49.29 -57.31 -37.58
N SER A 81 -48.65 -56.54 -36.68
CA SER A 81 -49.27 -55.54 -35.76
C SER A 81 -48.32 -55.33 -34.56
N SER A 82 -47.42 -54.35 -34.63
CA SER A 82 -46.49 -54.08 -33.52
C SER A 82 -47.14 -53.15 -32.49
N THR A 83 -47.66 -53.74 -31.44
CA THR A 83 -48.07 -53.09 -30.18
C THR A 83 -46.87 -52.41 -29.50
N GLN A 84 -47.15 -51.29 -28.82
CA GLN A 84 -46.19 -50.30 -28.32
C GLN A 84 -45.31 -50.77 -27.14
N PHE A 85 -45.29 -52.08 -26.83
CA PHE A 85 -44.68 -52.66 -25.61
C PHE A 85 -43.45 -53.56 -25.87
N SER A 86 -42.95 -53.61 -27.10
CA SER A 86 -41.77 -54.40 -27.50
C SER A 86 -40.45 -53.98 -26.82
N MET A 87 -40.38 -52.82 -26.15
CA MET A 87 -39.16 -52.34 -25.47
C MET A 87 -38.94 -52.96 -24.08
N TYR A 88 -39.94 -53.61 -23.48
CA TYR A 88 -39.84 -54.14 -22.13
C TYR A 88 -39.44 -55.63 -22.12
N ASN A 89 -38.50 -55.99 -21.26
CA ASN A 89 -38.12 -57.38 -20.96
C ASN A 89 -39.35 -58.21 -20.53
N SER A 90 -39.39 -59.50 -20.90
CA SER A 90 -40.48 -60.44 -20.57
C SER A 90 -40.81 -60.57 -19.08
N VAL A 91 -39.81 -60.38 -18.20
CA VAL A 91 -39.97 -60.30 -16.74
C VAL A 91 -40.76 -59.06 -16.34
N SER A 92 -40.42 -57.90 -16.92
CA SER A 92 -41.13 -56.63 -16.67
C SER A 92 -42.58 -56.71 -17.13
N GLN A 93 -42.85 -57.33 -18.29
CA GLN A 93 -44.21 -57.53 -18.78
C GLN A 93 -45.05 -58.45 -17.87
N LYS A 94 -44.46 -59.54 -17.38
CA LYS A 94 -45.12 -60.43 -16.40
C LYS A 94 -45.38 -59.74 -15.07
N LEU A 95 -44.46 -58.90 -14.60
CA LEU A 95 -44.62 -58.13 -13.37
C LEU A 95 -45.75 -57.09 -13.51
N MET A 96 -45.76 -56.34 -14.62
CA MET A 96 -46.81 -55.37 -14.94
C MET A 96 -48.18 -56.04 -15.01
N ALA A 97 -48.29 -57.19 -15.68
CA ALA A 97 -49.53 -57.98 -15.73
C ALA A 97 -49.97 -58.45 -14.34
N LYS A 98 -49.04 -58.92 -13.50
CA LYS A 98 -49.33 -59.37 -12.12
C LYS A 98 -49.80 -58.23 -11.20
N MET A 99 -49.40 -57.00 -11.52
CA MET A 99 -49.80 -55.77 -10.82
C MET A 99 -51.08 -55.13 -11.41
N GLY A 100 -51.75 -55.81 -12.35
CA GLY A 100 -53.04 -55.39 -12.91
C GLY A 100 -52.94 -54.37 -14.04
N PHE A 101 -51.77 -54.22 -14.68
CA PHE A 101 -51.60 -53.33 -15.83
C PHE A 101 -52.46 -53.77 -17.03
N LYS A 102 -53.19 -52.81 -17.60
CA LYS A 102 -53.91 -52.93 -18.88
C LYS A 102 -53.45 -51.82 -19.82
N GLU A 103 -53.30 -52.15 -21.09
CA GLU A 103 -52.86 -51.19 -22.12
C GLU A 103 -53.81 -49.99 -22.19
N GLY A 104 -53.27 -48.77 -22.07
CA GLY A 104 -54.04 -47.52 -21.99
C GLY A 104 -54.53 -47.09 -20.60
N GLU A 105 -54.29 -47.91 -19.56
CA GLU A 105 -54.65 -47.59 -18.17
C GLU A 105 -53.43 -47.33 -17.27
N GLY A 106 -53.65 -46.65 -16.15
CA GLY A 106 -52.62 -46.38 -15.17
C GLY A 106 -52.18 -47.64 -14.43
N LEU A 107 -50.89 -47.78 -14.14
CA LEU A 107 -50.33 -48.95 -13.43
C LEU A 107 -51.02 -49.18 -12.05
N GLY A 108 -51.62 -50.35 -11.85
CA GLY A 108 -52.24 -50.78 -10.58
C GLY A 108 -53.57 -51.52 -10.78
N LYS A 109 -53.97 -52.33 -9.80
CA LYS A 109 -55.15 -53.24 -9.88
C LYS A 109 -56.48 -52.54 -10.24
N PHE A 110 -56.59 -51.24 -9.99
CA PHE A 110 -57.78 -50.42 -10.28
C PHE A 110 -57.52 -49.31 -11.30
N GLY A 111 -56.43 -49.35 -12.08
CA GLY A 111 -56.12 -48.30 -13.05
C GLY A 111 -55.64 -46.98 -12.44
N GLN A 112 -55.26 -47.00 -11.15
CA GLN A 112 -54.96 -45.83 -10.31
C GLN A 112 -53.60 -45.17 -10.58
N GLY A 113 -52.75 -45.79 -11.39
CA GLY A 113 -51.48 -45.17 -11.80
C GLY A 113 -51.71 -43.99 -12.73
N ARG A 114 -50.68 -43.16 -12.93
CA ARG A 114 -50.75 -42.09 -13.94
C ARG A 114 -50.90 -42.70 -15.34
N ARG A 115 -51.88 -42.19 -16.12
CA ARG A 115 -52.08 -42.51 -17.54
C ARG A 115 -51.26 -41.62 -18.48
N GLU A 116 -50.95 -40.41 -18.02
CA GLU A 116 -50.20 -39.42 -18.80
C GLU A 116 -48.69 -39.67 -18.71
N ILE A 117 -47.99 -39.41 -19.81
CA ILE A 117 -46.52 -39.43 -19.85
C ILE A 117 -46.03 -38.43 -18.80
N VAL A 118 -45.14 -38.86 -17.92
CA VAL A 118 -44.45 -37.92 -17.02
C VAL A 118 -43.68 -36.96 -17.91
N GLU A 119 -44.15 -35.71 -17.99
CA GLU A 119 -43.44 -34.66 -18.72
C GLU A 119 -41.98 -34.68 -18.30
N ALA A 120 -41.09 -34.78 -19.29
CA ALA A 120 -39.66 -34.73 -19.02
C ALA A 120 -39.38 -33.41 -18.30
N SER A 121 -38.71 -33.49 -17.15
CA SER A 121 -38.37 -32.31 -16.36
C SER A 121 -37.77 -31.24 -17.26
N THR A 122 -38.44 -30.09 -17.37
CA THR A 122 -37.93 -28.90 -18.05
C THR A 122 -36.80 -28.24 -17.24
N GLN A 123 -36.56 -28.74 -16.02
CA GLN A 123 -35.55 -28.29 -15.09
C GLN A 123 -34.16 -28.81 -15.52
N ARG A 124 -33.37 -27.92 -16.13
CA ARG A 124 -31.96 -28.18 -16.44
C ARG A 124 -31.11 -27.78 -15.23
N GLY A 125 -30.43 -28.73 -14.59
CA GLY A 125 -29.50 -28.46 -13.48
C GLY A 125 -29.50 -29.51 -12.36
N ARG A 126 -28.69 -29.29 -11.32
CA ARG A 126 -28.58 -30.16 -10.11
C ARG A 126 -29.60 -29.80 -9.02
N ARG A 127 -30.66 -29.04 -9.35
CA ARG A 127 -31.69 -28.67 -8.37
C ARG A 127 -32.56 -29.89 -8.09
N GLY A 128 -32.85 -30.17 -6.82
CA GLY A 128 -33.69 -31.30 -6.43
C GLY A 128 -35.05 -31.28 -7.13
N LEU A 129 -35.63 -32.47 -7.35
CA LEU A 129 -36.95 -32.62 -7.97
C LEU A 129 -37.98 -31.79 -7.19
N GLY A 130 -38.56 -30.76 -7.83
CA GLY A 130 -39.65 -29.93 -7.27
C GLY A 130 -39.29 -28.50 -6.86
N LEU A 131 -38.01 -28.07 -6.89
CA LEU A 131 -37.62 -26.70 -6.53
C LEU A 131 -37.74 -25.71 -7.71
N THR A 132 -38.85 -25.00 -7.84
CA THR A 132 -39.00 -23.91 -8.83
C THR A 132 -38.74 -22.54 -8.21
N LEU A 133 -37.70 -21.83 -8.68
CA LEU A 133 -37.48 -20.42 -8.32
C LEU A 133 -38.36 -19.52 -9.19
N GLU A 134 -39.20 -18.69 -8.58
CA GLU A 134 -40.16 -17.84 -9.31
C GLU A 134 -39.47 -16.81 -10.21
N GLY A 135 -38.37 -16.20 -9.77
CA GLY A 135 -37.58 -15.25 -10.59
C GLY A 135 -36.97 -15.85 -11.86
N PHE A 136 -36.94 -17.18 -11.98
CA PHE A 136 -36.42 -17.91 -13.15
C PHE A 136 -37.54 -18.58 -13.97
N LYS A 137 -38.82 -18.32 -13.66
CA LYS A 137 -39.98 -18.72 -14.47
C LYS A 137 -40.25 -17.66 -15.55
N GLY A 138 -39.49 -17.70 -16.65
CA GLY A 138 -39.68 -16.80 -17.80
C GLY A 138 -38.37 -16.16 -18.28
N ASP A 139 -38.44 -15.41 -19.38
CA ASP A 139 -37.34 -14.57 -19.86
C ASP A 139 -37.47 -13.15 -19.28
N LEU A 140 -36.33 -12.51 -18.99
CA LEU A 140 -36.31 -11.11 -18.51
C LEU A 140 -36.68 -10.10 -19.61
N ASN A 141 -36.94 -10.57 -20.84
CA ASN A 141 -37.23 -9.76 -22.02
C ASN A 141 -36.19 -8.65 -22.29
N VAL A 142 -34.94 -8.90 -21.89
CA VAL A 142 -33.78 -8.04 -22.16
C VAL A 142 -32.88 -8.76 -23.16
N GLU A 143 -32.66 -8.14 -24.31
CA GLU A 143 -31.68 -8.62 -25.28
C GLU A 143 -30.27 -8.21 -24.83
N TRP A 144 -29.44 -9.18 -24.47
CA TRP A 144 -28.05 -8.98 -24.04
C TRP A 144 -27.03 -9.38 -25.12
N LYS A 145 -27.48 -10.02 -26.20
CA LYS A 145 -26.60 -10.52 -27.27
C LYS A 145 -26.13 -9.43 -28.24
N ASP A 146 -26.74 -8.25 -28.15
CA ASP A 146 -26.35 -7.04 -28.88
C ASP A 146 -25.24 -6.24 -28.16
N GLU A 147 -24.69 -6.76 -27.05
CA GLU A 147 -23.53 -6.19 -26.37
C GLU A 147 -22.32 -6.11 -27.33
N PRO A 148 -21.53 -5.02 -27.27
CA PRO A 148 -20.28 -4.94 -28.03
C PRO A 148 -19.30 -6.02 -27.59
N ASP A 149 -18.44 -6.44 -28.52
CA ASP A 149 -17.37 -7.40 -28.23
C ASP A 149 -16.48 -6.91 -27.08
N ALA A 150 -16.11 -7.84 -26.19
CA ALA A 150 -15.18 -7.55 -25.11
C ALA A 150 -13.84 -7.03 -25.66
N SER A 151 -13.30 -5.99 -25.02
CA SER A 151 -12.10 -5.27 -25.44
C SER A 151 -11.24 -4.92 -24.23
N ALA A 152 -9.92 -4.92 -24.43
CA ALA A 152 -8.99 -4.40 -23.42
C ALA A 152 -8.88 -2.86 -23.45
N LEU A 153 -9.38 -2.22 -24.51
CA LEU A 153 -9.42 -0.76 -24.65
C LEU A 153 -10.69 -0.23 -23.99
N GLU A 154 -10.52 0.80 -23.16
CA GLU A 154 -11.58 1.42 -22.37
C GLU A 154 -11.63 2.91 -22.68
N GLU A 155 -12.85 3.43 -22.87
CA GLU A 155 -13.07 4.85 -23.12
C GLU A 155 -13.37 5.59 -21.82
N VAL A 156 -12.82 6.80 -21.70
CA VAL A 156 -13.03 7.67 -20.53
C VAL A 156 -13.89 8.87 -20.94
N SER A 157 -15.04 9.00 -20.31
CA SER A 157 -15.89 10.18 -20.39
C SER A 157 -15.64 11.05 -19.16
N TRP A 158 -15.14 12.26 -19.38
CA TRP A 158 -14.93 13.24 -18.33
C TRP A 158 -16.12 14.19 -18.28
N PHE A 159 -16.47 14.66 -17.08
CA PHE A 159 -17.31 15.84 -16.95
C PHE A 159 -16.66 17.02 -17.71
N PRO A 160 -17.48 17.98 -18.18
CA PRO A 160 -17.00 19.29 -18.60
C PRO A 160 -16.08 19.92 -17.53
N GLU A 161 -15.27 20.90 -17.91
CA GLU A 161 -14.49 21.61 -16.90
C GLU A 161 -15.39 22.59 -16.15
N CYS A 162 -15.36 22.54 -14.83
CA CYS A 162 -16.19 23.41 -13.99
C CYS A 162 -15.78 24.88 -14.18
N THR A 163 -16.71 25.68 -14.72
CA THR A 163 -16.57 27.14 -14.84
C THR A 163 -17.07 27.90 -13.61
N THR A 164 -17.85 27.25 -12.75
CA THR A 164 -18.39 27.83 -11.52
C THR A 164 -17.29 28.02 -10.49
N GLU A 165 -17.30 29.17 -9.81
CA GLU A 165 -16.38 29.43 -8.69
C GLU A 165 -16.69 28.50 -7.52
N MET A 166 -15.66 28.23 -6.71
CA MET A 166 -15.83 27.36 -5.54
C MET A 166 -16.64 28.11 -4.46
N PRO A 167 -17.68 27.51 -3.89
CA PRO A 167 -18.55 28.17 -2.92
C PRO A 167 -17.77 28.47 -1.64
N ASP A 168 -18.03 29.64 -1.06
CA ASP A 168 -17.41 30.06 0.18
C ASP A 168 -18.11 29.45 1.41
N SER A 169 -17.60 29.77 2.60
CA SER A 169 -18.17 29.25 3.85
C SER A 169 -19.56 29.77 4.18
N ASP A 170 -19.94 30.94 3.66
CA ASP A 170 -21.25 31.54 3.89
C ASP A 170 -22.30 30.90 2.99
N GLU A 171 -21.98 30.66 1.72
CA GLU A 171 -22.83 29.93 0.78
C GLU A 171 -23.05 28.47 1.24
N LEU A 172 -21.97 27.77 1.60
CA LEU A 172 -22.04 26.38 2.06
C LEU A 172 -22.82 26.18 3.37
N ARG A 173 -22.96 27.23 4.19
CA ARG A 173 -23.64 27.13 5.49
C ARG A 173 -25.09 26.67 5.34
N ASP A 174 -25.75 27.07 4.26
CA ASP A 174 -27.18 26.88 4.06
C ASP A 174 -27.50 25.69 3.14
N TRP A 175 -26.49 24.96 2.65
CA TRP A 175 -26.65 23.84 1.71
C TRP A 175 -27.07 22.51 2.34
N MET A 176 -26.77 22.28 3.63
CA MET A 176 -27.08 21.01 4.29
C MET A 176 -28.57 20.92 4.64
N THR A 177 -29.27 19.96 4.04
CA THR A 177 -30.69 19.70 4.33
C THR A 177 -30.86 18.47 5.21
N ILE A 178 -31.70 18.58 6.23
CA ILE A 178 -32.05 17.49 7.14
C ILE A 178 -33.52 17.12 6.90
N GLY A 179 -33.74 15.86 6.56
CA GLY A 179 -35.06 15.31 6.30
C GLY A 179 -35.34 14.07 7.13
N LYS A 180 -36.47 13.42 6.85
CA LYS A 180 -36.76 12.09 7.38
C LYS A 180 -35.81 11.07 6.74
N ARG A 181 -35.33 10.12 7.53
CA ARG A 181 -34.53 9.00 7.02
C ARG A 181 -35.33 8.21 5.99
N LYS A 182 -34.76 8.10 4.79
CA LYS A 182 -35.35 7.38 3.65
C LYS A 182 -34.52 6.15 3.36
N LEU A 183 -35.13 4.96 3.46
CA LEU A 183 -34.53 3.66 3.11
C LEU A 183 -35.26 3.07 1.89
N LYS A 184 -35.42 3.90 0.87
CA LYS A 184 -36.18 3.60 -0.34
C LYS A 184 -35.42 4.17 -1.53
N ILE A 185 -35.14 3.32 -2.52
CA ILE A 185 -34.35 3.70 -3.71
C ILE A 185 -35.21 3.79 -4.98
N GLU A 186 -36.39 3.15 -5.02
CA GLU A 186 -37.23 3.03 -6.24
C GLU A 186 -37.80 4.35 -6.76
N ASP A 187 -37.81 5.40 -5.93
CA ASP A 187 -38.29 6.75 -6.28
C ASP A 187 -37.15 7.77 -6.46
N GLU A 188 -35.89 7.35 -6.40
CA GLU A 188 -34.71 8.20 -6.63
C GLU A 188 -34.46 8.42 -8.14
N THR A 189 -35.36 9.18 -8.77
CA THR A 189 -35.41 9.36 -10.24
C THR A 189 -34.91 10.73 -10.72
N GLU A 190 -34.33 11.52 -9.82
CA GLU A 190 -33.83 12.86 -10.13
C GLU A 190 -32.65 12.85 -11.13
N PHE A 191 -31.86 11.76 -11.11
CA PHE A 191 -30.64 11.59 -11.91
C PHE A 191 -30.63 10.28 -12.74
N CYS A 192 -31.81 9.69 -12.98
CA CYS A 192 -31.99 8.50 -13.81
C CYS A 192 -33.48 8.36 -14.16
N SER A 193 -33.82 7.98 -15.39
CA SER A 193 -35.22 7.71 -15.75
C SER A 193 -35.85 6.60 -14.87
N GLU A 194 -37.12 6.82 -14.51
CA GLU A 194 -37.91 5.90 -13.68
C GLU A 194 -37.97 4.49 -14.29
N GLU A 195 -38.18 4.39 -15.60
CA GLU A 195 -38.26 3.12 -16.32
C GLU A 195 -36.96 2.30 -16.19
N LEU A 196 -35.80 2.93 -16.41
CA LEU A 196 -34.50 2.26 -16.31
C LEU A 196 -34.19 1.86 -14.87
N LEU A 197 -34.48 2.72 -13.90
CA LEU A 197 -34.27 2.42 -12.48
C LEU A 197 -35.08 1.21 -12.04
N HIS A 198 -36.39 1.19 -12.34
CA HIS A 198 -37.27 0.07 -11.97
C HIS A 198 -36.89 -1.22 -12.70
N LEU A 199 -36.47 -1.14 -13.97
CA LEU A 199 -35.97 -2.30 -14.70
C LEU A 199 -34.69 -2.86 -14.05
N LEU A 200 -33.74 -1.99 -13.70
CA LEU A 200 -32.51 -2.39 -13.02
C LEU A 200 -32.80 -3.08 -11.68
N LEU A 201 -33.63 -2.47 -10.83
CA LEU A 201 -33.98 -3.02 -9.51
C LEU A 201 -34.65 -4.39 -9.64
N ARG A 202 -35.56 -4.55 -10.61
CA ARG A 202 -36.20 -5.83 -10.92
C ARG A 202 -35.18 -6.87 -11.36
N CYS A 203 -34.24 -6.51 -12.23
CA CYS A 203 -33.17 -7.42 -12.65
C CYS A 203 -32.24 -7.84 -11.50
N LYS A 204 -31.99 -6.96 -10.52
CA LYS A 204 -31.23 -7.30 -9.31
C LYS A 204 -32.01 -8.31 -8.44
N SER A 205 -33.29 -8.03 -8.18
CA SER A 205 -34.12 -8.85 -7.29
C SER A 205 -34.45 -10.26 -7.79
N VAL A 206 -34.28 -10.53 -9.09
CA VAL A 206 -34.39 -11.89 -9.65
C VAL A 206 -33.41 -12.87 -9.00
N PHE A 207 -32.30 -12.36 -8.47
CA PHE A 207 -31.26 -13.16 -7.83
C PHE A 207 -31.43 -13.33 -6.32
N ASP A 208 -32.41 -12.68 -5.69
CA ASP A 208 -32.60 -12.69 -4.22
C ASP A 208 -32.83 -14.11 -3.68
N ASP A 209 -33.55 -14.95 -4.43
CA ASP A 209 -33.83 -16.35 -4.07
C ASP A 209 -32.81 -17.35 -4.66
N LEU A 210 -31.77 -16.89 -5.36
CA LEU A 210 -30.79 -17.77 -6.00
C LEU A 210 -29.66 -18.14 -5.03
N GLU A 211 -29.34 -19.42 -4.93
CA GLU A 211 -28.20 -19.87 -4.13
C GLU A 211 -26.89 -19.20 -4.60
N GLY A 212 -26.17 -18.58 -3.67
CA GLY A 212 -25.01 -17.74 -4.00
C GLY A 212 -23.87 -18.46 -4.74
N GLU A 213 -23.70 -19.79 -4.58
CA GLU A 213 -22.73 -20.57 -5.37
C GLU A 213 -23.15 -20.70 -6.84
N GLU A 214 -24.43 -20.91 -7.11
CA GLU A 214 -24.95 -21.04 -8.46
C GLU A 214 -24.80 -19.72 -9.23
N MET A 215 -25.14 -18.61 -8.59
CA MET A 215 -24.94 -17.26 -9.13
C MET A 215 -23.45 -17.00 -9.45
N ARG A 216 -22.55 -17.33 -8.51
CA ARG A 216 -21.11 -17.12 -8.67
C ARG A 216 -20.53 -17.91 -9.85
N ARG A 217 -20.98 -19.15 -10.06
CA ARG A 217 -20.55 -19.98 -11.20
C ARG A 217 -21.02 -19.40 -12.53
N ALA A 218 -22.30 -19.00 -12.63
CA ALA A 218 -22.83 -18.38 -13.84
C ALA A 218 -22.10 -17.08 -14.17
N ARG A 219 -21.90 -16.21 -13.17
CA ARG A 219 -21.14 -14.97 -13.29
C ARG A 219 -19.70 -15.18 -13.74
N THR A 220 -19.05 -16.23 -13.25
CA THR A 220 -17.66 -16.56 -13.64
C THR A 220 -17.57 -16.93 -15.11
N ARG A 221 -18.58 -17.64 -15.63
CA ARG A 221 -18.65 -18.03 -17.04
C ARG A 221 -19.09 -16.88 -17.97
N SER A 222 -19.92 -15.95 -17.48
CA SER A 222 -20.50 -14.88 -18.29
C SER A 222 -19.67 -13.61 -18.38
N ASN A 223 -18.76 -13.36 -17.42
CA ASN A 223 -17.90 -12.18 -17.41
C ASN A 223 -16.67 -12.38 -18.31
N PRO A 224 -16.49 -11.62 -19.41
CA PRO A 224 -15.34 -11.76 -20.30
C PRO A 224 -13.98 -11.48 -19.63
N TYR A 225 -13.97 -10.74 -18.52
CA TYR A 225 -12.75 -10.27 -17.84
C TYR A 225 -12.39 -11.09 -16.58
N GLU A 226 -13.16 -12.15 -16.25
CA GLU A 226 -13.04 -12.83 -14.95
C GLU A 226 -11.69 -13.51 -14.72
N THR A 227 -11.00 -13.94 -15.78
CA THR A 227 -9.71 -14.66 -15.70
C THR A 227 -8.52 -13.76 -15.35
N ILE A 228 -8.67 -12.43 -15.45
CA ILE A 228 -7.65 -11.45 -15.00
C ILE A 228 -7.36 -11.64 -13.51
N ARG A 229 -8.42 -11.76 -12.71
CA ARG A 229 -8.36 -11.95 -11.25
C ARG A 229 -7.36 -10.99 -10.59
N GLY A 230 -6.45 -11.50 -9.76
CA GLY A 230 -5.39 -10.72 -9.10
C GLY A 230 -4.02 -10.87 -9.77
N ALA A 231 -3.89 -11.64 -10.86
CA ALA A 231 -2.60 -12.04 -11.42
C ALA A 231 -1.63 -12.56 -10.32
N PHE A 232 -0.50 -11.89 -10.11
CA PHE A 232 0.48 -12.19 -9.05
C PHE A 232 0.31 -11.32 -7.78
N PHE A 233 -0.70 -10.45 -7.72
CA PHE A 233 -1.03 -9.64 -6.55
C PHE A 233 -1.94 -10.38 -5.55
N LEU A 234 -2.06 -9.82 -4.35
CA LEU A 234 -2.78 -10.42 -3.24
C LEU A 234 -4.28 -10.58 -3.50
N ASN A 235 -4.88 -9.65 -4.24
CA ASN A 235 -6.29 -9.72 -4.61
C ASN A 235 -6.58 -9.02 -5.94
N ARG A 236 -7.84 -9.10 -6.38
CA ARG A 236 -8.32 -8.45 -7.61
C ARG A 236 -8.30 -6.92 -7.54
N ALA A 237 -8.32 -6.33 -6.35
CA ALA A 237 -8.34 -4.87 -6.21
C ALA A 237 -7.05 -4.24 -6.73
N ALA A 238 -5.89 -4.88 -6.53
CA ALA A 238 -4.62 -4.45 -7.13
C ALA A 238 -4.72 -4.28 -8.65
N MET A 239 -5.40 -5.22 -9.33
CA MET A 239 -5.62 -5.16 -10.78
C MET A 239 -6.58 -4.04 -11.21
N LYS A 240 -7.48 -3.58 -10.33
CA LYS A 240 -8.31 -2.40 -10.61
C LYS A 240 -7.48 -1.13 -10.64
N MET A 241 -6.55 -0.96 -9.70
CA MET A 241 -5.62 0.16 -9.75
C MET A 241 -4.64 0.03 -10.92
N ALA A 242 -4.16 -1.16 -11.26
CA ALA A 242 -3.34 -1.37 -12.45
C ALA A 242 -4.06 -0.94 -13.74
N ASN A 243 -5.33 -1.33 -13.86
CA ASN A 243 -6.20 -0.98 -14.96
C ASN A 243 -6.44 0.53 -15.03
N MET A 244 -6.89 1.15 -13.93
CA MET A 244 -7.19 2.58 -13.89
C MET A 244 -5.92 3.42 -14.07
N ASP A 245 -4.79 3.05 -13.47
CA ASP A 245 -3.54 3.78 -13.65
C ASP A 245 -3.09 3.78 -15.12
N HIS A 246 -3.30 2.68 -15.86
CA HIS A 246 -3.07 2.70 -17.31
C HIS A 246 -4.07 3.59 -18.06
N VAL A 247 -5.38 3.42 -17.80
CA VAL A 247 -6.46 4.15 -18.49
C VAL A 247 -6.35 5.67 -18.29
N PHE A 248 -5.87 6.11 -17.13
CA PHE A 248 -5.67 7.52 -16.79
C PHE A 248 -4.21 7.97 -16.97
N ASP A 249 -3.53 7.44 -18.00
CA ASP A 249 -2.19 7.87 -18.45
C ASP A 249 -1.10 7.87 -17.38
N TYR A 250 -1.15 6.90 -16.47
CA TYR A 250 -0.27 6.75 -15.32
C TYR A 250 -0.27 7.96 -14.39
N MET A 251 -1.38 8.71 -14.30
CA MET A 251 -1.42 9.92 -13.47
C MET A 251 -1.18 9.63 -11.98
N PHE A 252 -1.42 8.42 -11.48
CA PHE A 252 -1.15 8.07 -10.09
C PHE A 252 0.32 7.71 -9.88
N THR A 253 0.87 6.78 -10.67
CA THR A 253 2.25 6.30 -10.48
C THR A 253 3.33 7.20 -11.12
N ASN A 254 2.94 8.05 -12.07
CA ASN A 254 3.79 9.00 -12.76
C ASN A 254 3.06 10.34 -13.02
N PRO A 255 2.66 11.06 -11.96
CA PRO A 255 1.96 12.33 -12.11
C PRO A 255 2.83 13.34 -12.86
N LYS A 256 2.17 14.16 -13.68
CA LYS A 256 2.80 15.15 -14.56
C LYS A 256 2.35 16.55 -14.18
N ASP A 257 3.21 17.54 -14.41
CA ASP A 257 2.84 18.94 -14.31
C ASP A 257 1.92 19.38 -15.48
N SER A 258 1.48 20.65 -15.44
CA SER A 258 0.63 21.24 -16.49
C SER A 258 1.30 21.30 -17.86
N GLN A 259 2.63 21.14 -17.94
CA GLN A 259 3.39 21.06 -19.19
C GLN A 259 3.61 19.61 -19.65
N GLY A 260 3.00 18.63 -18.97
CA GLY A 260 3.11 17.21 -19.30
C GLY A 260 4.44 16.57 -18.89
N LYS A 261 5.29 17.28 -18.14
CA LYS A 261 6.56 16.76 -17.66
C LYS A 261 6.33 15.98 -16.35
N PRO A 262 6.95 14.80 -16.17
CA PRO A 262 6.87 14.08 -14.89
C PRO A 262 7.29 14.97 -13.72
N LEU A 263 6.47 14.96 -12.65
CA LEU A 263 6.78 15.69 -11.42
C LEU A 263 8.06 15.19 -10.75
N PHE A 264 8.44 13.94 -11.01
CA PHE A 264 9.66 13.34 -10.48
C PHE A 264 10.52 12.78 -11.60
N ARG A 265 11.82 12.95 -11.44
CA ARG A 265 12.82 12.11 -12.10
C ARG A 265 13.36 11.10 -11.09
N ASP A 266 13.66 9.87 -11.52
CA ASP A 266 14.16 8.82 -10.63
C ASP A 266 15.44 9.23 -9.87
N ARG A 267 16.21 10.17 -10.45
CA ARG A 267 17.45 10.74 -9.89
C ARG A 267 17.25 11.87 -8.88
N GLU A 268 16.03 12.38 -8.71
CA GLU A 268 15.72 13.45 -7.76
C GLU A 268 15.35 12.88 -6.38
N SER A 269 15.64 13.64 -5.33
CA SER A 269 15.49 13.24 -3.92
C SER A 269 14.04 13.12 -3.43
N GLU A 270 13.05 13.44 -4.28
CA GLU A 270 11.64 13.45 -3.89
C GLU A 270 10.96 12.08 -4.03
N LEU A 271 10.12 11.74 -3.06
CA LEU A 271 9.32 10.51 -3.02
C LEU A 271 7.92 10.76 -3.56
N LEU A 272 7.36 9.76 -4.25
CA LEU A 272 5.93 9.70 -4.51
C LEU A 272 5.18 9.33 -3.23
N TYR A 273 4.59 10.33 -2.57
CA TYR A 273 3.65 10.13 -1.47
C TYR A 273 2.24 9.81 -1.96
N PHE A 274 1.64 8.74 -1.43
CA PHE A 274 0.26 8.35 -1.69
C PHE A 274 -0.45 7.89 -0.42
N GLY A 275 -1.77 7.83 -0.44
CA GLY A 275 -2.55 7.27 0.66
C GLY A 275 -3.58 6.26 0.17
N ASP A 276 -3.94 5.35 1.05
CA ASP A 276 -4.87 4.25 0.78
C ASP A 276 -5.81 4.06 1.97
N VAL A 277 -7.07 4.48 1.82
CA VAL A 277 -8.05 4.47 2.91
C VAL A 277 -9.19 3.50 2.64
N CYS A 278 -9.69 2.88 3.72
CA CYS A 278 -10.70 1.81 3.67
C CYS A 278 -10.26 0.65 2.76
N ALA A 279 -8.97 0.30 2.83
CA ALA A 279 -8.29 -0.45 1.79
C ALA A 279 -7.77 -1.82 2.21
N GLY A 280 -8.12 -2.31 3.40
CA GLY A 280 -7.73 -3.66 3.81
C GLY A 280 -8.25 -4.71 2.81
N PRO A 281 -7.43 -5.69 2.38
CA PRO A 281 -6.10 -6.04 2.88
C PRO A 281 -4.89 -5.29 2.26
N GLY A 282 -5.09 -4.34 1.35
CA GLY A 282 -4.03 -3.46 0.82
C GLY A 282 -3.67 -3.63 -0.65
N GLY A 283 -4.56 -4.21 -1.48
CA GLY A 283 -4.26 -4.51 -2.88
C GLY A 283 -3.88 -3.30 -3.73
N PHE A 284 -4.52 -2.14 -3.51
CA PHE A 284 -4.20 -0.90 -4.20
C PHE A 284 -2.77 -0.44 -3.89
N SER A 285 -2.40 -0.43 -2.61
CA SER A 285 -1.04 -0.15 -2.15
C SER A 285 0.01 -1.14 -2.69
N GLU A 286 -0.30 -2.43 -2.76
CA GLU A 286 0.62 -3.43 -3.33
C GLU A 286 0.97 -3.10 -4.79
N TYR A 287 -0.01 -2.71 -5.61
CA TYR A 287 0.23 -2.29 -6.99
C TYR A 287 1.17 -1.08 -7.07
N VAL A 288 0.88 -0.01 -6.32
CA VAL A 288 1.67 1.23 -6.35
C VAL A 288 3.12 0.97 -5.91
N LEU A 289 3.31 0.22 -4.82
CA LEU A 289 4.63 -0.12 -4.30
C LEU A 289 5.40 -1.10 -5.18
N TRP A 290 4.73 -2.03 -5.86
CA TRP A 290 5.36 -2.88 -6.87
C TRP A 290 5.86 -2.04 -8.06
N ARG A 291 5.02 -1.11 -8.56
CA ARG A 291 5.37 -0.26 -9.71
C ARG A 291 6.48 0.73 -9.39
N LYS A 292 6.47 1.33 -8.19
CA LYS A 292 7.37 2.43 -7.83
C LYS A 292 8.54 2.04 -6.92
N ARG A 293 8.49 0.86 -6.32
CA ARG A 293 9.52 0.35 -5.40
C ARG A 293 9.83 1.40 -4.32
N TRP A 294 11.10 1.55 -3.96
CA TRP A 294 11.61 2.49 -2.96
C TRP A 294 11.51 3.98 -3.32
N HIS A 295 10.92 4.33 -4.48
CA HIS A 295 10.64 5.72 -4.84
C HIS A 295 9.26 6.20 -4.38
N ALA A 296 8.50 5.38 -3.65
CA ALA A 296 7.20 5.74 -3.08
C ALA A 296 7.16 5.51 -1.56
N LYS A 297 6.28 6.27 -0.89
CA LYS A 297 5.91 6.09 0.52
C LYS A 297 4.39 6.16 0.62
N GLY A 298 3.80 5.11 1.18
CA GLY A 298 2.35 5.01 1.35
C GLY A 298 1.92 5.18 2.81
N PHE A 299 0.74 5.76 2.99
CA PHE A 299 0.07 5.91 4.30
C PHE A 299 -1.32 5.31 4.24
N GLY A 300 -1.68 4.47 5.21
CA GLY A 300 -2.95 3.73 5.18
C GLY A 300 -3.82 3.95 6.40
N MET A 301 -5.15 3.94 6.21
CA MET A 301 -6.12 3.85 7.31
C MET A 301 -7.27 2.93 6.91
N THR A 302 -7.51 1.88 7.69
CA THR A 302 -8.61 0.93 7.47
C THR A 302 -9.10 0.40 8.81
N LEU A 303 -10.31 -0.16 8.86
CA LEU A 303 -10.83 -0.80 10.05
C LEU A 303 -9.93 -1.98 10.47
N LYS A 304 -9.65 -2.09 11.77
CA LYS A 304 -8.94 -3.24 12.34
C LYS A 304 -9.75 -4.55 12.24
N GLY A 305 -9.05 -5.67 12.50
CA GLY A 305 -9.66 -7.00 12.59
C GLY A 305 -9.66 -7.71 11.24
N ALA A 306 -10.83 -8.22 10.83
CA ALA A 306 -10.96 -9.00 9.58
C ALA A 306 -10.64 -8.16 8.33
N ASN A 307 -10.87 -6.85 8.39
CA ASN A 307 -10.70 -5.91 7.28
C ASN A 307 -9.38 -5.11 7.37
N ASP A 308 -8.42 -5.61 8.14
CA ASP A 308 -7.13 -4.94 8.34
C ASP A 308 -6.16 -5.18 7.16
N PHE A 309 -5.13 -4.35 7.03
CA PHE A 309 -4.03 -4.57 6.11
C PHE A 309 -3.35 -5.92 6.37
N LYS A 310 -3.01 -6.63 5.30
CA LYS A 310 -2.22 -7.87 5.33
C LYS A 310 -0.86 -7.61 4.70
N LEU A 311 -0.06 -6.79 5.38
CA LEU A 311 1.26 -6.37 4.89
C LEU A 311 2.23 -7.55 4.74
N GLU A 312 1.98 -8.63 5.48
CA GLU A 312 2.69 -9.89 5.38
C GLU A 312 2.52 -10.57 4.02
N ASP A 313 1.39 -10.31 3.36
CA ASP A 313 0.93 -10.91 2.11
C ASP A 313 1.30 -10.11 0.85
N PHE A 314 2.01 -8.99 1.02
CA PHE A 314 2.59 -8.21 -0.08
C PHE A 314 3.82 -8.95 -0.63
N TYR A 315 3.58 -10.01 -1.39
CA TYR A 315 4.65 -10.83 -1.94
C TYR A 315 5.38 -10.10 -3.06
N SER A 316 4.68 -9.22 -3.75
CA SER A 316 5.15 -8.56 -4.97
C SER A 316 5.75 -7.18 -4.71
N ALA A 317 5.51 -6.61 -3.53
CA ALA A 317 5.89 -5.25 -3.19
C ALA A 317 6.56 -5.15 -1.80
N PRO A 318 7.47 -4.18 -1.58
CA PRO A 318 8.08 -3.95 -0.28
C PRO A 318 7.10 -3.24 0.68
N SER A 319 6.43 -3.98 1.56
CA SER A 319 5.47 -3.42 2.52
C SER A 319 6.10 -2.55 3.60
N GLU A 320 7.43 -2.55 3.73
CA GLU A 320 8.16 -1.68 4.65
C GLU A 320 8.04 -0.19 4.27
N LEU A 321 7.68 0.09 3.01
CA LEU A 321 7.43 1.43 2.48
C LEU A 321 5.99 1.93 2.75
N PHE A 322 5.17 1.10 3.40
CA PHE A 322 3.80 1.43 3.78
C PHE A 322 3.68 1.61 5.30
N GLU A 323 2.90 2.59 5.71
CA GLU A 323 2.67 2.89 7.13
C GLU A 323 1.17 2.97 7.45
N PRO A 324 0.60 1.90 7.99
CA PRO A 324 -0.74 1.93 8.56
C PRO A 324 -0.82 2.85 9.78
N TYR A 325 -1.91 3.61 9.85
CA TYR A 325 -2.23 4.53 10.92
C TYR A 325 -3.74 4.48 11.17
N TYR A 326 -4.16 4.16 12.39
CA TYR A 326 -5.55 3.83 12.72
C TYR A 326 -6.30 4.97 13.40
N GLY A 327 -5.88 6.21 13.17
CA GLY A 327 -6.53 7.41 13.69
C GLY A 327 -6.03 7.81 15.08
N GLU A 328 -6.95 8.23 15.96
CA GLU A 328 -6.61 8.63 17.33
C GLU A 328 -5.93 7.46 18.09
N GLY A 329 -4.79 7.73 18.74
CA GLY A 329 -3.96 6.68 19.34
C GLY A 329 -2.98 6.01 18.36
N GLY A 330 -2.94 6.42 17.09
CA GLY A 330 -1.95 5.97 16.11
C GLY A 330 -2.10 4.49 15.77
N ILE A 331 -1.12 3.66 16.13
CA ILE A 331 -1.18 2.21 15.86
C ILE A 331 -2.26 1.50 16.66
N ASP A 332 -2.69 2.10 17.79
CA ASP A 332 -3.66 1.50 18.72
C ASP A 332 -5.11 1.90 18.42
N GLY A 333 -5.35 2.84 17.50
CA GLY A 333 -6.69 3.26 17.08
C GLY A 333 -7.51 2.17 16.38
N ASP A 334 -8.77 2.45 16.07
CA ASP A 334 -9.71 1.50 15.44
C ASP A 334 -9.71 1.56 13.89
N GLY A 335 -9.25 2.68 13.33
CA GLY A 335 -9.24 2.95 11.89
C GLY A 335 -10.61 3.26 11.29
N ASP A 336 -11.61 3.61 12.12
CA ASP A 336 -12.93 4.02 11.63
C ASP A 336 -12.86 5.42 11.03
N ILE A 337 -12.91 5.50 9.70
CA ILE A 337 -12.85 6.76 8.93
C ILE A 337 -14.05 7.68 9.21
N THR A 338 -15.15 7.17 9.78
CA THR A 338 -16.34 7.98 10.06
C THR A 338 -16.21 8.82 11.32
N ARG A 339 -15.19 8.55 12.15
CA ARG A 339 -14.90 9.28 13.38
C ARG A 339 -14.11 10.57 13.10
N PRO A 340 -14.60 11.74 13.52
CA PRO A 340 -13.92 13.03 13.28
C PRO A 340 -12.49 13.09 13.83
N GLU A 341 -12.26 12.43 14.97
CA GLU A 341 -10.95 12.38 15.63
C GLU A 341 -9.93 11.61 14.77
N ASN A 342 -10.37 10.51 14.17
CA ASN A 342 -9.53 9.67 13.30
C ASN A 342 -9.15 10.39 12.00
N ILE A 343 -10.12 11.07 11.35
CA ILE A 343 -9.84 11.90 10.16
C ILE A 343 -8.80 12.97 10.50
N SER A 344 -8.98 13.67 11.62
CA SER A 344 -8.08 14.74 12.07
C SER A 344 -6.68 14.21 12.40
N ALA A 345 -6.60 13.07 13.09
CA ALA A 345 -5.34 12.42 13.44
C ALA A 345 -4.58 11.95 12.18
N PHE A 346 -5.26 11.27 11.26
CA PHE A 346 -4.67 10.82 9.99
C PHE A 346 -4.19 11.99 9.14
N ARG A 347 -4.99 13.06 9.05
CA ARG A 347 -4.59 14.32 8.39
C ARG A 347 -3.30 14.87 8.96
N ASN A 348 -3.22 15.04 10.29
CA ASN A 348 -2.04 15.61 10.95
C ASN A 348 -0.80 14.75 10.71
N PHE A 349 -0.92 13.43 10.87
CA PHE A 349 0.14 12.46 10.61
C PHE A 349 0.68 12.55 9.17
N VAL A 350 -0.22 12.56 8.18
CA VAL A 350 0.15 12.67 6.77
C VAL A 350 0.86 14.01 6.49
N LEU A 351 0.31 15.12 6.97
CA LEU A 351 0.90 16.44 6.73
C LEU A 351 2.28 16.56 7.40
N GLU A 352 2.47 16.04 8.60
CA GLU A 352 3.79 15.99 9.25
C GLU A 352 4.80 15.15 8.48
N SER A 353 4.36 14.00 7.96
CA SER A 353 5.22 13.07 7.21
C SER A 353 5.55 13.54 5.78
N THR A 354 4.87 14.58 5.29
CA THR A 354 4.99 15.10 3.92
C THR A 354 5.38 16.58 3.87
N GLU A 355 6.07 17.07 4.90
CA GLU A 355 6.57 18.46 4.95
C GLU A 355 5.44 19.49 4.77
N LYS A 356 4.25 19.18 5.30
CA LYS A 356 3.01 19.97 5.21
C LYS A 356 2.49 20.18 3.78
N ARG A 357 2.99 19.43 2.79
CA ARG A 357 2.52 19.50 1.40
C ARG A 357 1.30 18.62 1.13
N GLY A 358 1.18 17.47 1.81
CA GLY A 358 0.13 16.48 1.54
C GLY A 358 0.53 15.43 0.49
N LEU A 359 -0.40 14.58 0.11
CA LEU A 359 -0.21 13.43 -0.79
C LEU A 359 -0.31 13.83 -2.25
N HIS A 360 0.43 13.16 -3.14
CA HIS A 360 0.23 13.34 -4.58
C HIS A 360 -1.10 12.76 -5.05
N PHE A 361 -1.54 11.67 -4.44
CA PHE A 361 -2.87 11.15 -4.63
C PHE A 361 -3.37 10.35 -3.44
N LEU A 362 -4.68 10.23 -3.32
CA LEU A 362 -5.36 9.34 -2.39
C LEU A 362 -6.19 8.32 -3.18
N MET A 363 -6.15 7.07 -2.74
CA MET A 363 -7.04 6.01 -3.21
C MET A 363 -7.98 5.62 -2.06
N ALA A 364 -9.23 5.34 -2.39
CA ALA A 364 -10.24 4.94 -1.43
C ALA A 364 -11.12 3.81 -2.01
N ASP A 365 -11.15 2.65 -1.35
CA ASP A 365 -11.87 1.45 -1.82
C ASP A 365 -12.87 0.94 -0.77
N GLY A 366 -13.49 1.84 -0.03
CA GLY A 366 -14.42 1.52 1.05
C GLY A 366 -15.69 0.84 0.56
N GLY A 367 -16.08 -0.21 1.28
CA GLY A 367 -17.34 -0.93 1.11
C GLY A 367 -17.50 -1.95 2.22
N PHE A 368 -18.74 -2.37 2.48
CA PHE A 368 -19.07 -3.40 3.45
C PHE A 368 -20.18 -4.28 2.90
N SER A 369 -20.37 -5.47 3.50
CA SER A 369 -21.42 -6.38 3.06
C SER A 369 -22.81 -5.79 3.33
N VAL A 370 -23.67 -5.85 2.33
CA VAL A 370 -25.08 -5.45 2.38
C VAL A 370 -25.98 -6.62 1.96
N GLU A 371 -25.54 -7.84 2.28
CA GLU A 371 -26.21 -9.08 1.90
C GLU A 371 -27.70 -9.06 2.30
N GLY A 372 -28.57 -9.30 1.32
CA GLY A 372 -30.03 -9.24 1.45
C GLY A 372 -30.64 -7.83 1.37
N GLN A 373 -29.82 -6.79 1.17
CA GLN A 373 -30.23 -5.40 1.00
C GLN A 373 -29.38 -4.69 -0.08
N GLU A 374 -28.99 -5.41 -1.13
CA GLU A 374 -28.07 -4.94 -2.17
C GLU A 374 -28.58 -3.67 -2.87
N ASN A 375 -29.89 -3.55 -3.05
CA ASN A 375 -30.53 -2.37 -3.65
C ASN A 375 -30.37 -1.10 -2.79
N LEU A 376 -30.08 -1.22 -1.49
CA LEU A 376 -29.91 -0.09 -0.57
C LEU A 376 -28.43 0.28 -0.34
N GLN A 377 -27.49 -0.33 -1.09
CA GLN A 377 -26.06 -0.14 -0.88
C GLN A 377 -25.62 1.33 -0.92
N GLU A 378 -26.17 2.12 -1.84
CA GLU A 378 -25.89 3.56 -1.93
C GLU A 378 -26.25 4.28 -0.62
N ILE A 379 -27.50 4.11 -0.16
CA ILE A 379 -28.01 4.78 1.04
C ILE A 379 -27.23 4.33 2.29
N LEU A 380 -26.98 3.03 2.43
CA LEU A 380 -26.26 2.47 3.57
C LEU A 380 -24.80 2.94 3.64
N SER A 381 -24.16 3.15 2.48
CA SER A 381 -22.75 3.56 2.40
C SER A 381 -22.53 5.08 2.28
N LYS A 382 -23.60 5.89 2.34
CA LYS A 382 -23.53 7.35 2.14
C LYS A 382 -22.52 8.07 3.05
N GLN A 383 -22.46 7.71 4.34
CA GLN A 383 -21.51 8.33 5.28
C GLN A 383 -20.07 7.92 4.94
N LEU A 384 -19.87 6.69 4.48
CA LEU A 384 -18.55 6.20 4.09
C LEU A 384 -18.05 6.92 2.83
N LEU A 385 -18.90 7.12 1.83
CA LEU A 385 -18.56 7.92 0.64
C LEU A 385 -18.15 9.35 1.03
N LEU A 386 -18.96 10.01 1.86
CA LEU A 386 -18.66 11.35 2.37
C LEU A 386 -17.30 11.39 3.08
N CYS A 387 -17.02 10.46 3.98
CA CYS A 387 -15.79 10.47 4.78
C CYS A 387 -14.54 10.17 3.94
N GLN A 388 -14.65 9.35 2.89
CA GLN A 388 -13.55 9.15 1.94
C GLN A 388 -13.23 10.43 1.15
N ILE A 389 -14.27 11.14 0.68
CA ILE A 389 -14.13 12.43 -0.01
C ILE A 389 -13.54 13.50 0.92
N LEU A 390 -14.08 13.62 2.14
CA LEU A 390 -13.57 14.52 3.17
C LEU A 390 -12.11 14.25 3.48
N THR A 391 -11.73 12.97 3.58
CA THR A 391 -10.33 12.60 3.80
C THR A 391 -9.45 13.02 2.63
N ALA A 392 -9.89 12.84 1.38
CA ALA A 392 -9.17 13.31 0.19
C ALA A 392 -8.89 14.81 0.24
N LEU A 393 -9.92 15.64 0.45
CA LEU A 393 -9.79 17.10 0.57
C LEU A 393 -8.96 17.54 1.78
N SER A 394 -8.76 16.65 2.75
CA SER A 394 -7.97 16.93 3.95
C SER A 394 -6.47 16.67 3.76
N VAL A 395 -6.09 15.75 2.87
CA VAL A 395 -4.70 15.24 2.80
C VAL A 395 -4.05 15.33 1.42
N VAL A 396 -4.82 15.46 0.35
CA VAL A 396 -4.29 15.60 -1.01
C VAL A 396 -3.73 17.01 -1.20
N ARG A 397 -2.56 17.11 -1.83
CA ARG A 397 -1.92 18.41 -2.13
C ARG A 397 -2.62 19.12 -3.28
N THR A 398 -2.46 20.44 -3.39
CA THR A 398 -2.86 21.18 -4.60
C THR A 398 -2.18 20.58 -5.83
N GLY A 399 -2.96 20.34 -6.90
CA GLY A 399 -2.52 19.63 -8.10
C GLY A 399 -2.47 18.10 -7.96
N GLY A 400 -2.82 17.54 -6.79
CA GLY A 400 -2.90 16.10 -6.57
C GLY A 400 -4.17 15.46 -7.14
N HIS A 401 -4.23 14.13 -7.10
CA HIS A 401 -5.32 13.34 -7.68
C HIS A 401 -6.09 12.54 -6.61
N PHE A 402 -7.30 12.08 -6.94
CA PHE A 402 -8.11 11.26 -6.05
C PHE A 402 -8.88 10.21 -6.85
N VAL A 403 -8.96 8.99 -6.33
CA VAL A 403 -9.83 7.94 -6.87
C VAL A 403 -10.59 7.27 -5.73
N CYS A 404 -11.90 7.16 -5.88
CA CYS A 404 -12.77 6.59 -4.85
C CYS A 404 -13.77 5.63 -5.47
N LYS A 405 -13.90 4.45 -4.88
CA LYS A 405 -15.02 3.56 -5.17
C LYS A 405 -16.32 4.21 -4.72
N THR A 406 -17.33 4.07 -5.55
CA THR A 406 -18.73 4.33 -5.23
C THR A 406 -19.60 3.23 -5.84
N PHE A 407 -20.89 3.29 -5.57
CA PHE A 407 -21.88 2.35 -6.08
C PHE A 407 -22.85 3.08 -7.02
N ASP A 408 -24.15 2.83 -6.84
CA ASP A 408 -25.19 3.64 -7.45
C ASP A 408 -25.06 5.11 -6.98
N LEU A 409 -25.50 6.04 -7.82
CA LEU A 409 -25.44 7.48 -7.61
C LEU A 409 -26.78 8.12 -8.01
N PHE A 410 -27.89 7.56 -7.49
CA PHE A 410 -29.24 8.03 -7.81
C PHE A 410 -29.72 9.11 -6.86
N THR A 411 -29.25 9.07 -5.61
CA THR A 411 -29.73 10.00 -4.57
C THR A 411 -29.12 11.40 -4.75
N PRO A 412 -29.89 12.47 -4.45
CA PRO A 412 -29.36 13.83 -4.39
C PRO A 412 -28.16 14.00 -3.46
N PHE A 413 -28.12 13.24 -2.35
CA PHE A 413 -26.98 13.20 -1.44
C PHE A 413 -25.68 12.80 -2.16
N SER A 414 -25.70 11.65 -2.85
CA SER A 414 -24.52 11.12 -3.54
C SER A 414 -24.10 12.03 -4.69
N VAL A 415 -25.05 12.50 -5.50
CA VAL A 415 -24.74 13.41 -6.62
C VAL A 415 -24.21 14.75 -6.11
N GLY A 416 -24.75 15.28 -5.01
CA GLY A 416 -24.21 16.49 -4.37
C GLY A 416 -22.75 16.32 -3.94
N LEU A 417 -22.35 15.14 -3.46
CA LEU A 417 -20.94 14.86 -3.15
C LEU A 417 -20.06 14.84 -4.42
N ILE A 418 -20.55 14.29 -5.53
CA ILE A 418 -19.85 14.32 -6.82
C ILE A 418 -19.74 15.75 -7.35
N TYR A 419 -20.79 16.56 -7.18
CA TYR A 419 -20.79 17.98 -7.55
C TYR A 419 -19.72 18.75 -6.76
N LEU A 420 -19.61 18.54 -5.44
CA LEU A 420 -18.54 19.15 -4.64
C LEU A 420 -17.13 18.76 -5.11
N LEU A 421 -16.91 17.50 -5.54
CA LEU A 421 -15.65 17.07 -6.15
C LEU A 421 -15.41 17.78 -7.50
N TYR A 422 -16.44 17.91 -8.33
CA TYR A 422 -16.39 18.62 -9.61
C TYR A 422 -16.02 20.09 -9.45
N LEU A 423 -16.49 20.75 -8.39
CA LEU A 423 -16.07 22.11 -8.02
C LEU A 423 -14.59 22.14 -7.58
N CYS A 424 -14.17 21.16 -6.77
CA CYS A 424 -12.84 21.12 -6.12
C CYS A 424 -11.69 20.67 -7.02
N PHE A 425 -11.94 19.92 -8.09
CA PHE A 425 -10.89 19.38 -8.98
C PHE A 425 -11.00 19.97 -10.39
N GLU A 426 -9.90 20.05 -11.13
CA GLU A 426 -9.91 20.53 -12.51
C GLU A 426 -10.70 19.61 -13.44
N ARG A 427 -10.58 18.29 -13.24
CA ARG A 427 -11.29 17.29 -14.05
C ARG A 427 -11.82 16.16 -13.18
N VAL A 428 -13.07 15.75 -13.41
CA VAL A 428 -13.72 14.62 -12.73
C VAL A 428 -14.31 13.66 -13.78
N SER A 429 -14.27 12.37 -13.51
CA SER A 429 -14.88 11.32 -14.34
C SER A 429 -15.53 10.26 -13.46
N LEU A 430 -16.64 9.70 -13.93
CA LEU A 430 -17.22 8.47 -13.40
C LEU A 430 -16.83 7.32 -14.33
N PHE A 431 -16.11 6.34 -13.79
CA PHE A 431 -15.49 5.29 -14.58
C PHE A 431 -15.71 3.92 -13.95
N LYS A 432 -16.16 2.95 -14.76
CA LYS A 432 -16.25 1.54 -14.36
C LYS A 432 -15.16 0.76 -15.10
N PRO A 433 -14.04 0.41 -14.44
CA PRO A 433 -13.01 -0.40 -15.09
C PRO A 433 -13.54 -1.79 -15.45
N VAL A 434 -13.04 -2.41 -16.51
CA VAL A 434 -13.39 -3.80 -16.90
C VAL A 434 -13.01 -4.84 -15.83
N THR A 435 -12.07 -4.49 -14.95
CA THR A 435 -11.71 -5.28 -13.75
C THR A 435 -12.74 -5.17 -12.61
N SER A 436 -13.69 -4.24 -12.69
CA SER A 436 -14.93 -4.25 -11.91
C SER A 436 -15.98 -5.11 -12.61
N ARG A 437 -16.72 -5.91 -11.85
CA ARG A 437 -17.66 -6.86 -12.46
C ARG A 437 -18.82 -6.13 -13.14
N PRO A 438 -19.25 -6.54 -14.34
CA PRO A 438 -20.22 -5.78 -15.13
C PRO A 438 -21.61 -5.70 -14.49
N ALA A 439 -22.03 -6.72 -13.74
CA ALA A 439 -23.37 -6.81 -13.16
C ALA A 439 -23.54 -6.10 -11.79
N ASN A 440 -22.48 -5.58 -11.19
CA ASN A 440 -22.58 -4.84 -9.92
C ASN A 440 -22.61 -3.32 -10.15
N SER A 441 -23.07 -2.58 -9.14
CA SER A 441 -23.15 -1.13 -9.18
C SER A 441 -21.81 -0.42 -8.95
N GLU A 442 -20.73 -1.17 -8.72
CA GLU A 442 -19.42 -0.60 -8.43
C GLU A 442 -18.91 0.22 -9.62
N ARG A 443 -18.51 1.45 -9.33
CA ARG A 443 -17.77 2.34 -10.24
C ARG A 443 -16.83 3.21 -9.41
N TYR A 444 -15.98 3.99 -10.08
CA TYR A 444 -15.01 4.86 -9.44
C TYR A 444 -15.22 6.30 -9.88
N VAL A 445 -15.22 7.23 -8.93
CA VAL A 445 -15.02 8.65 -9.22
C VAL A 445 -13.51 8.91 -9.27
N VAL A 446 -13.06 9.48 -10.38
CA VAL A 446 -11.65 9.80 -10.64
C VAL A 446 -11.51 11.30 -10.80
N CYS A 447 -10.72 11.91 -9.91
CA CYS A 447 -10.53 13.35 -9.83
C CYS A 447 -9.07 13.69 -10.10
N LYS A 448 -8.82 14.66 -10.98
CA LYS A 448 -7.49 15.09 -11.39
C LYS A 448 -7.29 16.56 -11.04
N ASN A 449 -6.17 16.85 -10.40
CA ASN A 449 -5.67 18.18 -10.02
C ASN A 449 -6.62 18.90 -9.05
N LEU A 450 -6.40 18.69 -7.74
CA LEU A 450 -7.09 19.44 -6.69
C LEU A 450 -6.78 20.93 -6.85
N LYS A 451 -7.82 21.75 -6.99
CA LYS A 451 -7.72 23.22 -7.07
C LYS A 451 -7.33 23.79 -5.71
N PRO A 452 -6.62 24.94 -5.65
CA PRO A 452 -6.44 25.67 -4.40
C PRO A 452 -7.79 26.17 -3.86
N GLY A 453 -7.90 26.36 -2.54
CA GLY A 453 -9.09 26.95 -1.91
C GLY A 453 -10.17 25.96 -1.45
N SER A 454 -9.95 24.64 -1.55
CA SER A 454 -10.92 23.61 -1.13
C SER A 454 -11.15 23.49 0.39
N ASP A 455 -10.59 24.39 1.20
CA ASP A 455 -10.71 24.40 2.65
C ASP A 455 -12.16 24.58 3.12
N ALA A 456 -12.93 25.48 2.47
CA ALA A 456 -14.33 25.73 2.85
C ALA A 456 -15.20 24.48 2.65
N VAL A 457 -15.04 23.80 1.51
CA VAL A 457 -15.75 22.54 1.20
C VAL A 457 -15.33 21.42 2.17
N ARG A 458 -14.02 21.31 2.47
CA ARG A 458 -13.53 20.35 3.48
C ARG A 458 -14.20 20.59 4.83
N ASP A 459 -14.21 21.83 5.31
CA ASP A 459 -14.74 22.17 6.62
C ASP A 459 -16.28 22.00 6.67
N TYR A 460 -16.97 22.27 5.56
CA TYR A 460 -18.37 21.95 5.38
C TYR A 460 -18.63 20.44 5.50
N LEU A 461 -17.95 19.60 4.72
CA LEU A 461 -18.11 18.15 4.78
C LEU A 461 -17.77 17.57 6.15
N PHE A 462 -16.81 18.17 6.86
CA PHE A 462 -16.51 17.82 8.25
C PHE A 462 -17.71 18.06 9.18
N LYS A 463 -18.40 19.20 9.03
CA LYS A 463 -19.64 19.52 9.76
C LYS A 463 -20.79 18.57 9.39
N VAL A 464 -20.93 18.23 8.10
CA VAL A 464 -21.94 17.25 7.65
C VAL A 464 -21.67 15.88 8.30
N ASN A 465 -20.42 15.41 8.35
CA ASN A 465 -20.09 14.15 9.03
C ASN A 465 -20.43 14.18 10.52
N LEU A 466 -20.12 15.28 11.22
CA LEU A 466 -20.53 15.46 12.62
C LEU A 466 -22.05 15.36 12.78
N LYS A 467 -22.81 15.94 11.84
CA LYS A 467 -24.27 15.88 11.86
C LYS A 467 -24.79 14.47 11.59
N LEU A 468 -24.23 13.75 10.62
CA LEU A 468 -24.57 12.34 10.35
C LEU A 468 -24.32 11.47 11.60
N ASN A 469 -23.18 11.64 12.27
CA ASN A 469 -22.87 10.94 13.52
C ASN A 469 -23.91 11.22 14.61
N HIS A 470 -24.32 12.47 14.77
CA HIS A 470 -25.36 12.85 15.73
C HIS A 470 -26.74 12.24 15.39
N LEU A 471 -27.05 12.07 14.11
CA LEU A 471 -28.35 11.57 13.63
C LEU A 471 -28.41 10.03 13.49
N ARG A 472 -27.31 9.29 13.73
CA ARG A 472 -27.20 7.83 13.49
C ARG A 472 -28.37 7.00 14.01
N GLN A 473 -28.89 7.33 15.20
CA GLN A 473 -29.99 6.62 15.86
C GLN A 473 -31.33 7.38 15.82
N SER A 474 -31.45 8.41 15.00
CA SER A 474 -32.69 9.18 14.86
C SER A 474 -33.47 8.83 13.60
N GLU A 475 -34.75 9.18 13.57
CA GLU A 475 -35.64 9.09 12.41
C GLU A 475 -35.31 10.14 11.33
N SER A 476 -34.36 11.03 11.60
CA SER A 476 -33.86 12.04 10.67
C SER A 476 -32.50 11.65 10.09
N ASP A 477 -32.19 12.22 8.93
CA ASP A 477 -30.91 12.05 8.26
C ASP A 477 -30.57 13.31 7.44
N VAL A 478 -29.30 13.48 7.06
CA VAL A 478 -28.90 14.52 6.09
C VAL A 478 -29.29 14.02 4.70
N THR A 479 -30.30 14.61 4.08
CA THR A 479 -30.82 14.14 2.77
C THR A 479 -30.05 14.75 1.60
N ASP A 480 -29.53 15.96 1.76
CA ASP A 480 -28.88 16.72 0.69
C ASP A 480 -27.67 17.48 1.25
N VAL A 481 -26.59 17.51 0.47
CA VAL A 481 -25.36 18.27 0.76
C VAL A 481 -25.14 19.43 -0.20
N VAL A 482 -25.93 19.49 -1.26
CA VAL A 482 -26.01 20.58 -2.22
C VAL A 482 -27.49 20.69 -2.60
N PRO A 483 -28.09 21.90 -2.61
CA PRO A 483 -29.48 22.05 -3.03
C PRO A 483 -29.69 21.59 -4.47
N LEU A 484 -30.81 20.93 -4.75
CA LEU A 484 -31.08 20.31 -6.05
C LEU A 484 -31.14 21.34 -7.18
N GLU A 485 -31.63 22.54 -6.88
CA GLU A 485 -31.67 23.69 -7.79
C GLU A 485 -30.28 24.17 -8.21
N VAL A 486 -29.27 24.05 -7.33
CA VAL A 486 -27.88 24.39 -7.66
C VAL A 486 -27.31 23.35 -8.62
N ILE A 487 -27.52 22.07 -8.34
CA ILE A 487 -27.05 20.97 -9.19
C ILE A 487 -27.72 21.03 -10.58
N LYS A 488 -29.05 21.20 -10.62
CA LYS A 488 -29.80 21.30 -11.89
C LYS A 488 -29.54 22.61 -12.64
N GLY A 489 -29.10 23.66 -11.94
CA GLY A 489 -28.69 24.92 -12.54
C GLY A 489 -27.42 24.80 -13.39
N ASP A 490 -26.52 23.89 -13.02
CA ASP A 490 -25.40 23.49 -13.87
C ASP A 490 -25.85 22.39 -14.85
N THR A 491 -26.39 22.82 -16.00
CA THR A 491 -26.97 21.91 -17.01
C THR A 491 -25.96 20.93 -17.58
N ASP A 492 -24.69 21.34 -17.67
CA ASP A 492 -23.60 20.54 -18.21
C ASP A 492 -23.24 19.40 -17.27
N PHE A 493 -23.11 19.69 -15.97
CA PHE A 493 -22.95 18.67 -14.94
C PHE A 493 -24.17 17.75 -14.86
N PHE A 494 -25.38 18.33 -14.81
CA PHE A 494 -26.62 17.58 -14.65
C PHE A 494 -26.83 16.57 -15.78
N GLN A 495 -26.67 17.00 -17.04
CA GLN A 495 -26.83 16.12 -18.19
C GLN A 495 -25.78 15.01 -18.20
N HIS A 496 -24.52 15.32 -17.88
CA HIS A 496 -23.48 14.31 -17.81
C HIS A 496 -23.74 13.27 -16.72
N MET A 497 -24.28 13.70 -15.57
CA MET A 497 -24.65 12.80 -14.47
C MET A 497 -25.79 11.86 -14.87
N MET A 498 -26.83 12.39 -15.51
CA MET A 498 -27.94 11.60 -16.09
C MET A 498 -27.41 10.56 -17.07
N ASP A 499 -26.63 10.99 -18.08
CA ASP A 499 -26.09 10.11 -19.12
C ASP A 499 -25.20 9.01 -18.54
N SER A 500 -24.39 9.34 -17.53
CA SER A 500 -23.52 8.39 -16.84
C SER A 500 -24.32 7.32 -16.10
N ASN A 501 -25.36 7.73 -15.36
CA ASN A 501 -26.24 6.81 -14.65
C ASN A 501 -27.00 5.89 -15.59
N GLU A 502 -27.66 6.44 -16.61
CA GLU A 502 -28.46 5.65 -17.55
C GLU A 502 -27.61 4.68 -18.38
N ARG A 503 -26.41 5.11 -18.80
CA ARG A 503 -25.46 4.23 -19.47
C ARG A 503 -25.02 3.07 -18.57
N HIS A 504 -24.72 3.36 -17.30
CA HIS A 504 -24.35 2.32 -16.35
C HIS A 504 -25.51 1.35 -16.08
N CYS A 505 -26.73 1.87 -15.87
CA CYS A 505 -27.94 1.06 -15.72
C CYS A 505 -28.12 0.12 -16.91
N SER A 506 -28.00 0.64 -18.13
CA SER A 506 -28.16 -0.13 -19.36
C SER A 506 -27.16 -1.29 -19.45
N VAL A 507 -25.88 -1.03 -19.19
CA VAL A 507 -24.83 -2.07 -19.18
C VAL A 507 -25.08 -3.08 -18.05
N GLN A 508 -25.47 -2.62 -16.87
CA GLN A 508 -25.71 -3.50 -15.72
C GLN A 508 -26.93 -4.40 -15.95
N ILE A 509 -28.03 -3.88 -16.52
CA ILE A 509 -29.24 -4.63 -16.88
C ILE A 509 -28.89 -5.76 -17.85
N LYS A 510 -28.13 -5.47 -18.91
CA LYS A 510 -27.70 -6.49 -19.88
C LYS A 510 -26.79 -7.55 -19.24
N ALA A 511 -25.85 -7.13 -18.39
CA ALA A 511 -24.98 -8.04 -17.66
C ALA A 511 -25.75 -8.95 -16.67
N LEU A 512 -26.77 -8.43 -15.98
CA LEU A 512 -27.67 -9.19 -15.11
C LEU A 512 -28.50 -10.19 -15.94
N ALA A 513 -29.07 -9.75 -17.06
CA ALA A 513 -29.81 -10.63 -17.97
C ALA A 513 -28.92 -11.75 -18.55
N LYS A 514 -27.67 -11.44 -18.86
CA LYS A 514 -26.65 -12.41 -19.29
C LYS A 514 -26.34 -13.43 -18.20
N ILE A 515 -26.15 -13.01 -16.95
CA ILE A 515 -25.99 -13.95 -15.82
C ILE A 515 -27.22 -14.86 -15.68
N HIS A 516 -28.41 -14.29 -15.74
CA HIS A 516 -29.67 -15.05 -15.67
C HIS A 516 -29.72 -16.15 -16.76
N ALA A 517 -29.35 -15.81 -18.01
CA ALA A 517 -29.25 -16.78 -19.10
C ALA A 517 -28.22 -17.88 -18.81
N TYR A 518 -27.05 -17.54 -18.25
CA TYR A 518 -25.99 -18.51 -17.90
C TYR A 518 -26.33 -19.39 -16.69
N VAL A 519 -27.24 -18.94 -15.81
CA VAL A 519 -27.81 -19.80 -14.75
C VAL A 519 -28.74 -20.83 -15.38
N ARG A 520 -29.61 -20.42 -16.31
CA ARG A 520 -30.57 -21.32 -16.99
C ARG A 520 -29.90 -22.30 -17.96
N ASP A 521 -28.85 -21.85 -18.64
CA ASP A 521 -28.07 -22.66 -19.57
C ASP A 521 -26.59 -22.72 -19.15
N THR A 522 -26.22 -23.82 -18.52
CA THR A 522 -24.87 -24.07 -18.03
C THR A 522 -23.86 -24.38 -19.14
N THR A 523 -24.32 -24.57 -20.38
CA THR A 523 -23.45 -24.80 -21.54
C THR A 523 -22.89 -23.50 -22.13
N LEU A 524 -23.49 -22.35 -21.78
CA LEU A 524 -22.98 -21.04 -22.19
C LEU A 524 -21.63 -20.73 -21.53
N SER A 525 -20.73 -20.17 -22.34
CA SER A 525 -19.36 -19.79 -21.93
C SER A 525 -18.89 -18.56 -22.71
N GLU A 526 -17.95 -17.80 -22.14
CA GLU A 526 -17.23 -16.73 -22.83
C GLU A 526 -15.89 -17.24 -23.38
N PRO A 527 -15.78 -17.54 -24.68
CA PRO A 527 -14.60 -18.23 -25.23
C PRO A 527 -13.34 -17.35 -25.23
N ARG A 528 -13.48 -16.02 -25.22
CA ARG A 528 -12.38 -15.06 -25.35
C ARG A 528 -11.72 -14.67 -24.02
N GLN A 529 -12.13 -15.25 -22.89
CA GLN A 529 -11.59 -14.88 -21.56
C GLN A 529 -10.06 -14.98 -21.48
N ALA A 530 -9.46 -16.00 -22.08
CA ALA A 530 -7.99 -16.19 -22.05
C ALA A 530 -7.26 -15.12 -22.87
N ASP A 531 -7.78 -14.81 -24.07
CA ASP A 531 -7.20 -13.83 -24.98
C ASP A 531 -7.31 -12.41 -24.42
N ILE A 532 -8.48 -12.06 -23.87
CA ILE A 532 -8.73 -10.75 -23.23
C ILE A 532 -7.80 -10.55 -22.05
N ARG A 533 -7.62 -11.58 -21.20
CA ARG A 533 -6.66 -11.52 -20.09
C ARG A 533 -5.26 -11.20 -20.59
N LYS A 534 -4.77 -11.92 -21.60
CA LYS A 534 -3.43 -11.72 -22.14
C LYS A 534 -3.25 -10.30 -22.69
N GLU A 535 -4.27 -9.79 -23.39
CA GLU A 535 -4.23 -8.44 -23.95
C GLU A 535 -4.27 -7.36 -22.87
N CYS A 536 -5.14 -7.48 -21.86
CA CYS A 536 -5.19 -6.56 -20.72
C CYS A 536 -3.84 -6.52 -19.97
N LEU A 537 -3.26 -7.68 -19.63
CA LEU A 537 -1.97 -7.73 -18.92
C LEU A 537 -0.85 -7.10 -19.75
N ARG A 538 -0.81 -7.36 -21.06
CA ARG A 538 0.15 -6.75 -21.99
C ARG A 538 -0.02 -5.24 -22.05
N LEU A 539 -1.25 -4.76 -22.23
CA LEU A 539 -1.59 -3.34 -22.36
C LEU A 539 -1.21 -2.55 -21.09
N TRP A 540 -1.54 -3.09 -19.92
CA TRP A 540 -1.27 -2.43 -18.63
C TRP A 540 0.19 -2.62 -18.14
N GLY A 541 1.01 -3.35 -18.89
CA GLY A 541 2.40 -3.64 -18.53
C GLY A 541 2.52 -4.43 -17.22
N ILE A 542 1.68 -5.47 -17.08
CA ILE A 542 1.64 -6.38 -15.94
C ILE A 542 2.17 -7.75 -16.39
N PRO A 543 3.22 -8.30 -15.74
CA PRO A 543 3.76 -9.59 -16.13
C PRO A 543 2.77 -10.72 -15.84
N ASP A 544 2.67 -11.66 -16.79
CA ASP A 544 1.81 -12.83 -16.65
C ASP A 544 2.52 -13.91 -15.82
N GLN A 545 2.50 -13.71 -14.51
CA GLN A 545 3.14 -14.58 -13.52
C GLN A 545 2.13 -15.04 -12.47
N VAL A 546 2.44 -16.18 -11.86
CA VAL A 546 1.68 -16.70 -10.73
C VAL A 546 2.15 -16.00 -9.46
N ARG A 547 1.22 -15.74 -8.52
CA ARG A 547 1.57 -15.26 -7.19
C ARG A 547 2.38 -16.34 -6.46
N VAL A 548 3.65 -16.05 -6.18
CA VAL A 548 4.55 -16.95 -5.45
C VAL A 548 5.10 -16.23 -4.23
N ALA A 549 5.03 -16.90 -3.08
CA ALA A 549 5.65 -16.39 -1.86
C ALA A 549 7.18 -16.28 -2.08
N PRO A 550 7.83 -15.17 -1.69
CA PRO A 550 9.27 -15.02 -1.85
C PRO A 550 10.02 -16.14 -1.14
N SER A 551 10.92 -16.82 -1.85
CA SER A 551 11.75 -17.88 -1.27
C SER A 551 12.70 -17.30 -0.22
N SER A 552 12.87 -17.99 0.91
CA SER A 552 13.96 -17.67 1.83
C SER A 552 15.30 -17.97 1.15
N SER A 553 16.14 -16.94 1.05
CA SER A 553 17.52 -17.09 0.58
C SER A 553 18.45 -17.06 1.78
N ASP A 554 19.50 -17.88 1.76
CA ASP A 554 20.53 -17.75 2.78
C ASP A 554 21.28 -16.41 2.58
N PRO A 555 21.62 -15.69 3.67
CA PRO A 555 22.23 -14.36 3.57
C PRO A 555 23.53 -14.33 2.76
N LYS A 556 24.28 -15.43 2.76
CA LYS A 556 25.57 -15.51 2.07
C LYS A 556 25.35 -15.58 0.56
N SER A 557 24.55 -16.53 0.07
CA SER A 557 24.24 -16.64 -1.36
C SER A 557 23.56 -15.37 -1.87
N LYS A 558 22.66 -14.79 -1.08
CA LYS A 558 22.01 -13.53 -1.47
C LYS A 558 23.00 -12.37 -1.58
N PHE A 559 23.95 -12.27 -0.66
CA PHE A 559 25.03 -11.29 -0.78
C PHE A 559 25.84 -11.47 -2.08
N TYR A 560 26.22 -12.71 -2.43
CA TYR A 560 26.94 -13.00 -3.67
C TYR A 560 26.13 -12.66 -4.94
N GLU A 561 24.82 -12.91 -4.92
CA GLU A 561 23.89 -12.50 -5.97
C GLU A 561 23.88 -10.97 -6.12
N LEU A 562 23.70 -10.23 -5.03
CA LEU A 562 23.61 -8.77 -5.05
C LEU A 562 24.90 -8.09 -5.51
N ILE A 563 26.07 -8.65 -5.19
CA ILE A 563 27.35 -8.10 -5.67
C ILE A 563 27.71 -8.59 -7.08
N ASN A 564 26.90 -9.47 -7.70
CA ASN A 564 27.12 -10.04 -9.03
C ASN A 564 28.54 -10.60 -9.23
N GLY A 565 29.04 -11.34 -8.24
CA GLY A 565 30.39 -11.93 -8.28
C GLY A 565 31.56 -10.95 -8.20
N THR A 566 31.33 -9.67 -7.83
CA THR A 566 32.41 -8.71 -7.54
C THR A 566 33.34 -9.27 -6.45
N ASP A 567 34.63 -8.97 -6.54
CA ASP A 567 35.63 -9.39 -5.57
C ASP A 567 35.26 -8.96 -4.14
N VAL A 568 35.03 -9.96 -3.28
CA VAL A 568 34.69 -9.80 -1.87
C VAL A 568 35.83 -9.13 -1.09
N ASP A 569 37.08 -9.27 -1.55
CA ASP A 569 38.23 -8.68 -0.88
C ASP A 569 38.15 -7.15 -0.85
N SER A 570 37.42 -6.56 -1.81
CA SER A 570 37.14 -5.12 -1.81
C SER A 570 36.41 -4.64 -0.55
N PHE A 571 35.60 -5.50 0.09
CA PHE A 571 34.84 -5.19 1.31
C PHE A 571 35.70 -5.31 2.58
N ASN A 572 36.75 -6.15 2.55
CA ASN A 572 37.63 -6.44 3.69
C ASN A 572 38.70 -5.35 3.93
N SER A 573 38.67 -4.26 3.17
CA SER A 573 39.60 -3.14 3.35
C SER A 573 39.34 -2.40 4.68
N ARG A 574 40.40 -2.24 5.48
CA ARG A 574 40.40 -1.39 6.68
C ARG A 574 40.73 0.06 6.33
N PRO A 575 40.14 1.05 7.04
CA PRO A 575 40.48 2.44 6.80
C PRO A 575 41.95 2.70 7.12
N THR A 576 42.62 3.52 6.30
CA THR A 576 43.98 3.98 6.61
C THR A 576 43.91 4.97 7.78
N ALA A 577 44.70 4.77 8.84
CA ALA A 577 44.74 5.72 9.95
C ALA A 577 45.29 7.08 9.51
N LEU A 578 44.60 8.18 9.85
CA LEU A 578 45.09 9.54 9.63
C LEU A 578 46.01 9.93 10.79
N ASN A 579 47.29 10.15 10.47
CA ASN A 579 48.33 10.60 11.39
C ASN A 579 49.32 11.51 10.64
N LEU A 580 50.34 12.01 11.33
CA LEU A 580 51.32 12.93 10.74
C LEU A 580 51.99 12.37 9.46
N LYS A 581 52.12 11.04 9.32
CA LYS A 581 52.74 10.39 8.14
C LYS A 581 51.78 10.22 6.97
N THR A 582 50.47 10.18 7.21
CA THR A 582 49.45 9.95 6.18
C THR A 582 48.68 11.21 5.80
N LEU A 583 48.96 12.34 6.47
CA LEU A 583 48.31 13.63 6.23
C LEU A 583 48.47 14.11 4.78
N ASP A 584 49.60 13.84 4.14
CA ASP A 584 49.86 14.18 2.73
C ASP A 584 48.88 13.51 1.74
N LYS A 585 48.20 12.43 2.13
CA LYS A 585 47.13 11.84 1.30
C LYS A 585 45.95 12.81 1.09
N LEU A 586 45.83 13.84 1.93
CA LEU A 586 44.78 14.87 1.84
C LEU A 586 45.19 16.11 1.03
N GLN A 587 46.31 16.08 0.30
CA GLN A 587 46.78 17.23 -0.49
C GLN A 587 45.69 17.81 -1.42
N HIS A 588 44.90 16.96 -2.06
CA HIS A 588 43.76 17.37 -2.88
C HIS A 588 42.48 17.47 -2.06
N VAL A 589 42.36 18.51 -1.24
CA VAL A 589 41.26 18.67 -0.27
C VAL A 589 39.87 18.56 -0.91
N LEU A 590 39.67 19.17 -2.08
CA LEU A 590 38.36 19.25 -2.75
C LEU A 590 37.82 17.88 -3.22
N ASP A 591 38.71 16.89 -3.37
CA ASP A 591 38.36 15.53 -3.77
C ASP A 591 37.66 14.75 -2.64
N HIS A 592 37.69 15.28 -1.42
CA HIS A 592 37.31 14.54 -0.23
C HIS A 592 36.02 15.05 0.40
N ARG A 593 35.32 14.13 1.04
CA ARG A 593 34.20 14.38 1.96
C ARG A 593 34.53 13.80 3.32
N CYS A 594 33.84 14.22 4.36
CA CYS A 594 34.04 13.67 5.69
C CYS A 594 32.74 13.43 6.44
N ILE A 595 32.76 12.40 7.30
CA ILE A 595 31.64 11.93 8.10
C ILE A 595 32.12 11.66 9.52
N VAL A 596 31.39 12.15 10.52
CA VAL A 596 31.68 11.87 11.94
C VAL A 596 31.36 10.41 12.24
N GLY A 597 32.35 9.64 12.67
CA GLY A 597 32.20 8.24 13.11
C GLY A 597 31.62 8.17 14.53
N GLY A 598 30.78 7.18 14.78
CA GLY A 598 30.15 6.94 16.09
C GLY A 598 30.20 5.48 16.56
N GLY A 599 30.78 4.60 15.74
CA GLY A 599 30.92 3.18 16.03
C GLY A 599 31.91 2.52 15.07
N GLU A 600 31.85 1.20 14.97
CA GLU A 600 32.57 0.46 13.93
C GLU A 600 31.69 0.36 12.67
N GLN A 601 32.32 0.55 11.50
CA GLN A 601 31.68 0.32 10.21
C GLN A 601 31.40 -1.18 10.02
N ILE A 602 30.18 -1.50 9.65
CA ILE A 602 29.72 -2.85 9.31
C ILE A 602 28.87 -2.80 8.03
N PHE A 603 28.66 -3.96 7.41
CA PHE A 603 27.71 -4.13 6.32
C PHE A 603 26.38 -4.65 6.85
N LEU A 604 25.29 -4.17 6.28
CA LEU A 604 23.93 -4.55 6.64
C LEU A 604 23.19 -5.05 5.39
N LEU A 605 22.62 -6.24 5.49
CA LEU A 605 21.87 -6.92 4.44
C LEU A 605 20.40 -7.09 4.89
N GLY A 606 19.47 -6.55 4.11
CA GLY A 606 18.03 -6.70 4.29
C GLY A 606 17.46 -7.75 3.33
N LEU A 607 16.81 -8.77 3.89
CA LEU A 607 16.10 -9.82 3.15
C LEU A 607 14.57 -9.66 3.21
N GLY A 608 14.09 -8.48 3.61
CA GLY A 608 12.68 -8.16 3.80
C GLY A 608 12.27 -8.20 5.27
N LYS A 609 11.36 -7.30 5.63
CA LYS A 609 10.77 -7.13 6.96
C LYS A 609 11.89 -7.06 8.01
N SER A 610 11.80 -7.86 9.06
CA SER A 610 12.78 -7.96 10.16
C SER A 610 13.96 -8.90 9.87
N GLN A 611 14.08 -9.47 8.67
CA GLN A 611 15.20 -10.33 8.30
C GLN A 611 16.40 -9.47 7.90
N ILE A 612 17.09 -8.95 8.92
CA ILE A 612 18.24 -8.06 8.78
C ILE A 612 19.48 -8.76 9.33
N TYR A 613 20.57 -8.73 8.56
CA TYR A 613 21.82 -9.37 8.89
C TYR A 613 22.98 -8.38 8.83
N THR A 614 24.00 -8.60 9.64
CA THR A 614 25.20 -7.78 9.68
C THR A 614 26.46 -8.61 9.44
N TRP A 615 27.47 -7.98 8.85
CA TRP A 615 28.80 -8.55 8.63
C TRP A 615 29.86 -7.48 8.88
N ASP A 616 30.94 -7.83 9.56
CA ASP A 616 32.02 -6.91 9.95
C ASP A 616 33.05 -6.67 8.83
N GLY A 617 32.78 -7.14 7.62
CA GLY A 617 33.67 -7.03 6.46
C GLY A 617 34.84 -8.00 6.46
N LYS A 618 35.01 -8.84 7.50
CA LYS A 618 36.17 -9.74 7.61
C LYS A 618 35.94 -11.07 6.88
N SER A 619 36.99 -11.62 6.29
CA SER A 619 36.99 -12.99 5.77
C SER A 619 37.16 -14.02 6.90
N PRO A 620 36.42 -15.15 6.90
CA PRO A 620 35.40 -15.54 5.92
C PRO A 620 34.06 -14.79 6.11
N VAL A 621 33.33 -14.57 5.02
CA VAL A 621 32.01 -13.91 5.03
C VAL A 621 31.04 -14.65 5.96
N ARG A 622 30.65 -13.98 7.05
CA ARG A 622 29.77 -14.53 8.10
C ARG A 622 28.70 -13.50 8.48
N TRP A 623 27.52 -13.66 7.90
CA TRP A 623 26.34 -12.87 8.22
C TRP A 623 25.72 -13.33 9.54
N ARG A 624 25.43 -12.38 10.43
CA ARG A 624 24.75 -12.62 11.71
C ARG A 624 23.43 -11.88 11.74
N LYS A 625 22.37 -12.51 12.23
CA LYS A 625 21.08 -11.85 12.35
C LYS A 625 21.17 -10.71 13.37
N LEU A 626 20.58 -9.57 13.05
CA LEU A 626 20.51 -8.43 13.96
C LEU A 626 19.37 -8.66 14.96
N GLU A 627 19.70 -9.28 16.10
CA GLU A 627 18.75 -9.57 17.17
C GLU A 627 18.42 -8.32 18.01
N SER A 628 17.25 -8.32 18.65
CA SER A 628 16.79 -7.25 19.56
C SER A 628 16.79 -5.83 18.97
N PHE A 629 16.62 -5.72 17.65
CA PHE A 629 16.54 -4.44 16.94
C PHE A 629 15.24 -4.41 16.11
N LYS A 630 14.31 -3.51 16.47
CA LYS A 630 13.02 -3.33 15.80
C LYS A 630 13.18 -2.44 14.57
N LEU A 631 13.75 -2.98 13.51
CA LEU A 631 13.87 -2.31 12.21
C LEU A 631 13.30 -3.21 11.12
N GLU A 632 12.74 -2.57 10.10
CA GLU A 632 12.27 -3.25 8.90
C GLU A 632 12.96 -2.65 7.68
N LEU A 633 13.41 -3.51 6.77
CA LEU A 633 14.03 -3.10 5.51
C LEU A 633 13.51 -3.96 4.36
N PRO A 634 13.23 -3.34 3.19
CA PRO A 634 12.95 -4.07 1.97
C PRO A 634 14.03 -5.12 1.66
N ARG A 635 13.61 -6.22 1.04
CA ARG A 635 14.54 -7.19 0.44
C ARG A 635 15.49 -6.53 -0.55
N ASP A 636 16.60 -7.20 -0.83
CA ASP A 636 17.60 -6.77 -1.79
C ASP A 636 18.24 -5.42 -1.41
N THR A 637 18.46 -5.22 -0.11
CA THR A 637 19.06 -4.00 0.44
C THR A 637 20.45 -4.31 1.01
N LEU A 638 21.48 -3.61 0.55
CA LEU A 638 22.85 -3.73 1.05
C LEU A 638 23.42 -2.34 1.35
N LEU A 639 23.76 -2.10 2.61
CA LEU A 639 24.22 -0.82 3.12
C LEU A 639 25.54 -0.96 3.87
N SER A 640 26.36 0.09 3.85
CA SER A 640 27.48 0.29 4.78
C SER A 640 27.00 1.19 5.91
N VAL A 641 27.07 0.73 7.16
CA VAL A 641 26.43 1.38 8.31
C VAL A 641 27.30 1.35 9.56
N GLU A 642 26.89 2.09 10.59
CA GLU A 642 27.29 1.93 11.99
C GLU A 642 26.05 1.71 12.85
N ILE A 643 26.18 0.96 13.94
CA ILE A 643 25.15 0.93 15.00
C ILE A 643 25.58 1.92 16.07
N VAL A 644 24.80 2.99 16.22
CA VAL A 644 25.12 4.13 17.09
C VAL A 644 24.11 4.23 18.22
N GLN A 645 24.59 4.46 19.44
CA GLN A 645 23.74 4.77 20.58
C GLN A 645 23.45 6.28 20.62
N GLU A 646 22.23 6.65 20.20
CA GLU A 646 21.73 8.02 20.32
C GLU A 646 21.27 8.31 21.75
N LEU A 647 21.61 9.50 22.23
CA LEU A 647 21.35 10.01 23.56
C LEU A 647 20.47 11.26 23.46
N LYS A 648 19.45 11.35 24.32
CA LYS A 648 18.60 12.54 24.45
C LYS A 648 18.60 13.00 25.90
N GLY A 649 18.89 14.29 26.13
CA GLY A 649 19.10 14.86 27.46
C GLY A 649 20.41 14.42 28.14
N GLU A 650 20.62 14.86 29.38
CA GLU A 650 21.87 14.66 30.14
C GLU A 650 21.61 14.11 31.55
N GLY A 651 22.66 13.57 32.17
CA GLY A 651 22.62 13.10 33.55
C GLY A 651 21.61 11.97 33.78
N LYS A 652 20.83 12.08 34.88
CA LYS A 652 19.90 11.01 35.32
C LYS A 652 18.68 10.85 34.40
N ALA A 653 18.25 11.92 33.72
CA ALA A 653 17.08 11.91 32.83
C ALA A 653 17.42 11.51 31.38
N GLN A 654 18.70 11.21 31.08
CA GLN A 654 19.15 10.83 29.75
C GLN A 654 18.48 9.55 29.26
N ARG A 655 17.90 9.61 28.06
CA ARG A 655 17.34 8.47 27.33
C ARG A 655 18.33 7.96 26.29
N ARG A 656 18.30 6.66 26.02
CA ARG A 656 19.19 5.98 25.06
C ARG A 656 18.37 5.20 24.06
N ILE A 657 18.76 5.23 22.80
CA ILE A 657 18.18 4.42 21.74
C ILE A 657 19.27 4.04 20.75
N ASN A 658 19.31 2.77 20.35
CA ASN A 658 20.22 2.33 19.30
C ASN A 658 19.60 2.67 17.93
N ALA A 659 20.40 3.21 17.02
CA ALA A 659 20.00 3.57 15.67
C ALA A 659 21.02 3.03 14.65
N VAL A 660 20.54 2.70 13.45
CA VAL A 660 21.41 2.41 12.30
C VAL A 660 21.77 3.72 11.62
N HIS A 661 23.05 4.03 11.53
CA HIS A 661 23.56 5.21 10.83
C HIS A 661 24.23 4.76 9.53
N VAL A 662 23.61 5.07 8.39
CA VAL A 662 24.11 4.74 7.05
C VAL A 662 25.28 5.65 6.70
N LEU A 663 26.40 5.04 6.32
CA LEU A 663 27.62 5.68 5.84
C LEU A 663 27.67 5.73 4.30
N ASP A 664 27.20 4.68 3.63
CA ASP A 664 27.14 4.57 2.16
C ASP A 664 26.09 3.52 1.76
N ALA A 665 25.58 3.61 0.53
CA ALA A 665 24.60 2.68 -0.03
C ALA A 665 25.22 1.89 -1.20
N LEU A 666 24.92 0.59 -1.26
CA LEU A 666 25.41 -0.29 -2.32
C LEU A 666 24.27 -0.80 -3.18
N VAL A 667 23.23 -1.37 -2.55
CA VAL A 667 22.03 -1.83 -3.24
C VAL A 667 20.78 -1.38 -2.47
N LEU A 668 19.82 -0.77 -3.17
CA LEU A 668 18.57 -0.25 -2.59
C LEU A 668 17.38 -0.95 -3.24
N ASN A 669 16.76 -1.89 -2.52
CA ASN A 669 15.65 -2.70 -3.01
C ASN A 669 15.85 -3.23 -4.45
N GLY A 670 17.01 -3.85 -4.68
CA GLY A 670 17.43 -4.45 -5.95
C GLY A 670 18.07 -3.46 -6.94
N THR A 671 18.17 -2.18 -6.61
CA THR A 671 18.83 -1.16 -7.44
C THR A 671 20.30 -1.05 -7.03
N ASP A 672 21.23 -1.50 -7.87
CA ASP A 672 22.67 -1.33 -7.62
C ASP A 672 23.10 0.12 -7.86
N VAL A 673 23.67 0.76 -6.84
CA VAL A 673 24.09 2.16 -6.88
C VAL A 673 25.60 2.33 -6.71
N ARG A 674 26.37 1.23 -6.65
CA ARG A 674 27.81 1.25 -6.30
C ARG A 674 28.65 2.11 -7.25
N ASP A 675 28.27 2.19 -8.51
CA ASP A 675 29.01 2.95 -9.54
C ASP A 675 28.63 4.43 -9.60
N GLN A 676 27.58 4.85 -8.90
CA GLN A 676 27.19 6.26 -8.83
C GLN A 676 28.21 7.06 -8.01
N HIS A 677 28.30 8.37 -8.23
CA HIS A 677 29.16 9.24 -7.44
C HIS A 677 28.76 9.19 -5.96
N PHE A 678 29.73 9.26 -5.04
CA PHE A 678 29.49 9.19 -3.58
C PHE A 678 28.31 10.06 -3.10
N ASN A 679 28.31 11.36 -3.42
CA ASN A 679 27.19 12.24 -3.05
C ASN A 679 25.82 11.80 -3.61
N GLN A 680 25.78 11.19 -4.80
CA GLN A 680 24.54 10.65 -5.37
C GLN A 680 24.08 9.42 -4.60
N ARG A 681 25.00 8.50 -4.24
CA ARG A 681 24.68 7.35 -3.36
C ARG A 681 24.10 7.80 -2.02
N ILE A 682 24.65 8.86 -1.44
CA ILE A 682 24.15 9.45 -0.19
C ILE A 682 22.75 10.05 -0.37
N GLN A 683 22.50 10.82 -1.44
CA GLN A 683 21.16 11.35 -1.74
C GLN A 683 20.12 10.23 -1.97
N MET A 684 20.53 9.16 -2.65
CA MET A 684 19.70 7.97 -2.85
C MET A 684 19.44 7.24 -1.52
N ALA A 685 20.45 7.13 -0.65
CA ALA A 685 20.29 6.58 0.69
C ALA A 685 19.33 7.43 1.54
N GLU A 686 19.40 8.77 1.45
CA GLU A 686 18.50 9.67 2.17
C GLU A 686 17.05 9.49 1.70
N LYS A 687 16.83 9.42 0.39
CA LYS A 687 15.52 9.13 -0.21
C LYS A 687 14.99 7.76 0.24
N PHE A 688 15.83 6.73 0.20
CA PHE A 688 15.47 5.37 0.65
C PHE A 688 15.12 5.33 2.14
N VAL A 689 15.96 5.93 3.00
CA VAL A 689 15.75 6.03 4.45
C VAL A 689 14.44 6.76 4.74
N LYS A 690 14.14 7.84 4.00
CA LYS A 690 12.86 8.56 4.12
C LYS A 690 11.66 7.68 3.77
N ALA A 691 11.79 6.79 2.78
CA ALA A 691 10.72 5.87 2.38
C ALA A 691 10.46 4.74 3.39
N VAL A 692 11.51 4.20 4.02
CA VAL A 692 11.37 3.12 5.03
C VAL A 692 11.07 3.64 6.44
N SER A 693 11.31 4.92 6.71
CA SER A 693 11.08 5.51 8.04
C SER A 693 9.60 5.48 8.42
N LYS A 694 9.32 5.13 9.69
CA LYS A 694 7.97 5.03 10.25
C LYS A 694 7.80 5.94 11.48
N PRO A 695 7.63 7.27 11.30
CA PRO A 695 7.57 8.20 12.42
C PRO A 695 6.40 7.97 13.39
N SER A 696 5.31 7.31 12.97
CA SER A 696 4.20 6.94 13.86
C SER A 696 4.52 5.78 14.82
N ARG A 697 5.68 5.11 14.63
CA ARG A 697 6.10 3.93 15.39
C ARG A 697 7.30 4.25 16.29
N PRO A 698 7.08 4.89 17.46
CA PRO A 698 8.16 5.25 18.38
C PRO A 698 8.84 4.02 19.02
N ASP A 699 8.24 2.83 18.92
CA ASP A 699 8.81 1.58 19.39
C ASP A 699 9.87 1.00 18.43
N MET A 700 9.96 1.48 17.19
CA MET A 700 10.94 1.05 16.21
C MET A 700 12.29 1.76 16.38
N ASN A 701 13.37 1.04 16.09
CA ASN A 701 14.71 1.59 16.07
C ASN A 701 14.92 2.47 14.82
N PRO A 702 15.48 3.69 14.96
CA PRO A 702 15.69 4.57 13.82
C PRO A 702 16.76 4.07 12.85
N ILE A 703 16.58 4.38 11.58
CA ILE A 703 17.63 4.36 10.56
C ILE A 703 17.80 5.79 10.03
N ARG A 704 19.06 6.24 9.88
CA ARG A 704 19.40 7.60 9.45
C ARG A 704 20.61 7.57 8.53
N VAL A 705 20.71 8.52 7.60
CA VAL A 705 21.94 8.74 6.85
C VAL A 705 22.83 9.71 7.62
N LYS A 706 24.13 9.42 7.72
CA LYS A 706 25.07 10.35 8.35
C LYS A 706 25.23 11.60 7.53
N GLU A 707 25.40 12.72 8.23
CA GLU A 707 25.67 14.00 7.58
C GLU A 707 27.06 14.01 6.96
N VAL A 708 27.10 14.41 5.69
CA VAL A 708 28.32 14.47 4.87
C VAL A 708 28.76 15.92 4.76
N TYR A 709 30.02 16.16 5.12
CA TYR A 709 30.66 17.47 5.01
C TYR A 709 31.67 17.48 3.88
N ARG A 710 31.80 18.64 3.23
CA ARG A 710 32.96 18.90 2.37
C ARG A 710 34.20 19.01 3.25
N LEU A 711 35.34 18.47 2.81
CA LEU A 711 36.54 18.46 3.65
C LEU A 711 37.02 19.89 3.94
N GLU A 712 36.86 20.80 2.98
CA GLU A 712 37.17 22.22 3.11
C GLU A 712 36.25 22.98 4.11
N GLU A 713 35.13 22.38 4.54
CA GLU A 713 34.17 22.95 5.49
C GLU A 713 34.13 22.13 6.80
N MET A 714 35.19 21.38 7.11
CA MET A 714 35.25 20.51 8.29
C MET A 714 35.14 21.30 9.61
N ASP A 715 35.45 22.60 9.61
CA ASP A 715 35.27 23.47 10.77
C ASP A 715 33.84 23.43 11.35
N LYS A 716 32.84 23.27 10.48
CA LYS A 716 31.42 23.14 10.85
C LYS A 716 31.12 21.94 11.75
N ILE A 717 31.94 20.89 11.68
CA ILE A 717 31.80 19.69 12.53
C ILE A 717 32.12 20.03 13.98
N PHE A 718 33.22 20.77 14.22
CA PHE A 718 33.69 21.05 15.57
C PHE A 718 32.77 22.00 16.33
N VAL A 719 32.00 22.84 15.62
CA VAL A 719 30.97 23.72 16.22
C VAL A 719 29.85 22.92 16.90
N ARG A 720 29.66 21.65 16.49
CA ARG A 720 28.62 20.76 17.02
C ARG A 720 29.13 19.79 18.08
N LEU A 721 30.41 19.90 18.43
CA LEU A 721 31.00 19.12 19.51
C LEU A 721 30.78 19.83 20.83
N GLU A 722 30.25 19.09 21.79
CA GLU A 722 29.93 19.59 23.12
C GLU A 722 30.42 18.58 24.17
N MET A 723 30.83 19.07 25.34
CA MET A 723 31.16 18.21 26.48
C MET A 723 29.90 17.99 27.32
N LYS A 724 29.33 16.78 27.27
CA LYS A 724 28.06 16.45 27.95
C LYS A 724 28.23 15.39 29.04
N VAL A 725 27.44 15.49 30.11
CA VAL A 725 27.48 14.49 31.19
C VAL A 725 26.56 13.31 30.84
N THR A 726 27.17 12.18 30.49
CA THR A 726 26.43 10.95 30.17
C THR A 726 26.11 10.13 31.41
N LYS A 727 25.01 9.38 31.39
CA LYS A 727 24.71 8.41 32.45
C LYS A 727 25.86 7.39 32.55
N SER A 728 26.27 7.07 33.78
CA SER A 728 27.39 6.16 34.08
C SER A 728 28.81 6.69 33.81
N SER A 729 29.01 7.98 33.48
CA SER A 729 30.36 8.56 33.39
C SER A 729 30.93 9.05 34.73
N GLY A 730 30.26 8.78 35.85
CA GLY A 730 30.69 9.27 37.17
C GLY A 730 30.69 10.80 37.30
N GLY A 731 29.92 11.51 36.47
CA GLY A 731 29.88 12.97 36.43
C GLY A 731 30.92 13.61 35.50
N MET A 732 31.84 12.82 34.92
CA MET A 732 32.82 13.33 33.95
C MET A 732 32.14 13.62 32.60
N PRO A 733 32.26 14.85 32.05
CA PRO A 733 31.77 15.16 30.72
C PRO A 733 32.52 14.35 29.64
N ARG A 734 31.80 13.91 28.63
CA ARG A 734 32.34 13.22 27.45
C ARG A 734 32.06 14.03 26.20
N LEU A 735 33.01 13.99 25.26
CA LEU A 735 32.83 14.60 23.95
C LEU A 735 31.60 13.98 23.28
N SER A 736 30.68 14.83 22.84
CA SER A 736 29.43 14.45 22.22
C SER A 736 29.24 15.24 20.94
N TYR A 737 28.69 14.61 19.91
CA TYR A 737 28.34 15.25 18.65
C TYR A 737 26.82 15.34 18.56
N THR A 738 26.30 16.57 18.50
CA THR A 738 24.85 16.83 18.43
C THR A 738 24.36 16.77 16.99
N GLY A 739 23.37 15.91 16.73
CA GLY A 739 22.70 15.71 15.44
C GLY A 739 21.81 16.89 15.05
N ARG A 740 21.03 16.75 13.96
CA ARG A 740 20.12 17.82 13.48
C ARG A 740 18.88 17.96 14.38
N ASP A 741 18.58 16.92 15.13
CA ASP A 741 17.58 16.92 16.20
C ASP A 741 18.26 17.12 17.56
N ASP A 742 17.47 17.05 18.64
CA ASP A 742 17.97 17.20 20.01
C ASP A 742 18.72 15.96 20.55
N ARG A 743 19.12 15.05 19.65
CA ARG A 743 19.88 13.85 19.99
C ARG A 743 21.36 14.04 19.69
N HIS A 744 22.19 13.36 20.48
CA HIS A 744 23.64 13.34 20.31
C HIS A 744 24.18 11.93 20.45
N PHE A 745 25.40 11.69 19.99
CA PHE A 745 26.12 10.45 20.24
C PHE A 745 27.58 10.74 20.59
N LEU A 746 28.29 9.74 21.11
CA LEU A 746 29.71 9.86 21.42
C LEU A 746 30.53 9.57 20.15
N PRO A 747 31.18 10.57 19.55
CA PRO A 747 31.93 10.36 18.32
C PRO A 747 33.22 9.57 18.58
N SER A 748 33.56 8.67 17.66
CA SER A 748 34.80 7.88 17.67
C SER A 748 35.92 8.53 16.85
N GLY A 749 35.57 9.41 15.91
CA GLY A 749 36.52 10.02 15.00
C GLY A 749 35.87 10.58 13.74
N LEU A 750 36.65 10.74 12.69
CA LEU A 750 36.20 11.25 11.39
C LEU A 750 36.65 10.32 10.26
N TYR A 751 35.69 9.83 9.47
CA TYR A 751 35.99 9.21 8.17
C TYR A 751 36.22 10.30 7.15
N ILE A 752 37.28 10.16 6.35
CA ILE A 752 37.55 11.01 5.19
C ILE A 752 37.51 10.13 3.95
N ILE A 753 36.60 10.45 3.04
CA ILE A 753 36.22 9.64 1.90
C ILE A 753 36.64 10.38 0.64
N LYS A 754 37.46 9.75 -0.19
CA LYS A 754 37.82 10.27 -1.51
C LYS A 754 36.68 10.02 -2.49
N THR A 755 36.26 11.07 -3.17
CA THR A 755 35.08 11.07 -4.08
C THR A 755 35.43 11.26 -5.55
N VAL A 756 36.70 11.57 -5.82
CA VAL A 756 37.24 11.74 -7.17
C VAL A 756 38.30 10.68 -7.41
N ARG A 757 38.17 9.95 -8.51
CA ARG A 757 39.05 8.82 -8.87
C ARG A 757 40.31 9.32 -9.59
N ASP A 758 41.46 8.74 -9.26
CA ASP A 758 42.68 9.00 -10.02
C ASP A 758 42.52 8.57 -11.49
N PRO A 759 43.16 9.29 -12.44
CA PRO A 759 44.10 10.40 -12.27
C PRO A 759 43.44 11.79 -12.14
N TRP A 760 42.11 11.87 -11.94
CA TRP A 760 41.42 13.15 -11.80
C TRP A 760 41.59 13.74 -10.40
N THR A 761 41.53 15.06 -10.33
CA THR A 761 41.45 15.83 -9.09
C THR A 761 40.67 17.12 -9.29
N MET A 762 40.06 17.64 -8.25
CA MET A 762 39.36 18.91 -8.23
C MET A 762 40.29 20.04 -7.79
N ALA A 763 40.19 21.15 -8.49
CA ALA A 763 40.88 22.39 -8.17
C ALA A 763 39.90 23.58 -8.25
N PHE A 764 40.33 24.75 -7.76
CA PHE A 764 39.58 25.99 -7.83
C PHE A 764 40.28 26.97 -8.76
N SER A 765 39.58 27.46 -9.79
CA SER A 765 40.10 28.48 -10.70
C SER A 765 39.83 29.86 -10.13
N LYS A 766 40.89 30.65 -9.94
CA LYS A 766 40.81 32.06 -9.54
C LYS A 766 40.16 32.94 -10.59
N SER A 767 40.50 32.73 -11.86
CA SER A 767 40.03 33.60 -12.95
C SER A 767 38.53 33.46 -13.18
N SER A 768 37.99 32.24 -13.05
CA SER A 768 36.56 31.98 -13.22
C SER A 768 35.79 31.90 -11.91
N MET A 769 36.47 31.95 -10.75
CA MET A 769 35.91 31.73 -9.41
C MET A 769 35.06 30.45 -9.30
N LYS A 770 35.49 29.36 -9.96
CA LYS A 770 34.74 28.10 -10.08
C LYS A 770 35.65 26.89 -9.83
N LYS A 771 35.07 25.83 -9.25
CA LYS A 771 35.73 24.52 -9.14
C LYS A 771 35.74 23.83 -10.51
N PHE A 772 36.83 23.15 -10.83
CA PHE A 772 37.01 22.39 -12.07
C PHE A 772 37.71 21.07 -11.77
N PHE A 773 37.60 20.10 -12.69
CA PHE A 773 38.30 18.84 -12.67
C PHE A 773 39.53 18.91 -13.57
N TYR A 774 40.65 18.42 -13.07
CA TYR A 774 41.93 18.35 -13.78
C TYR A 774 42.40 16.90 -13.84
N ASN A 775 42.72 16.43 -15.05
CA ASN A 775 43.30 15.12 -15.24
C ASN A 775 44.83 15.23 -15.18
N LYS A 776 45.45 14.59 -14.18
CA LYS A 776 46.90 14.69 -13.96
C LYS A 776 47.73 14.03 -15.07
N GLN A 777 47.16 13.07 -15.80
CA GLN A 777 47.85 12.36 -16.88
C GLN A 777 47.72 13.08 -18.21
N THR A 778 46.50 13.45 -18.61
CA THR A 778 46.26 14.11 -19.91
C THR A 778 46.49 15.63 -19.86
N LYS A 779 46.62 16.20 -18.67
CA LYS A 779 46.73 17.65 -18.41
C LYS A 779 45.53 18.45 -18.89
N GLN A 780 44.37 17.82 -19.05
CA GLN A 780 43.13 18.48 -19.45
C GLN A 780 42.31 18.95 -18.25
N SER A 781 41.63 20.08 -18.41
CA SER A 781 40.73 20.67 -17.43
C SER A 781 39.30 20.75 -17.97
N THR A 782 38.30 20.48 -17.12
CA THR A 782 36.89 20.62 -17.45
C THR A 782 36.08 21.11 -16.25
N TYR A 783 35.04 21.89 -16.50
CA TYR A 783 34.09 22.34 -15.46
C TYR A 783 32.94 21.36 -15.25
N VAL A 784 32.78 20.38 -16.14
CA VAL A 784 31.80 19.32 -16.04
C VAL A 784 32.51 18.06 -15.56
N MET A 785 31.93 17.35 -14.60
CA MET A 785 32.50 16.10 -14.11
C MET A 785 32.53 15.07 -15.23
N ASP A 786 33.74 14.60 -15.57
CA ASP A 786 33.91 13.48 -16.48
C ASP A 786 33.43 12.18 -15.79
N PRO A 787 32.68 11.29 -16.47
CA PRO A 787 32.26 10.01 -15.88
C PRO A 787 33.42 9.19 -15.32
N THR A 788 34.62 9.31 -15.90
CA THR A 788 35.81 8.62 -15.43
C THR A 788 36.43 9.22 -14.16
N ALA A 789 36.02 10.42 -13.77
CA ALA A 789 36.42 11.06 -12.51
C ALA A 789 35.61 10.56 -11.30
N VAL A 790 34.51 9.84 -11.53
CA VAL A 790 33.66 9.30 -10.46
C VAL A 790 34.40 8.23 -9.66
N ALA A 791 34.47 8.39 -8.34
CA ALA A 791 34.90 7.33 -7.44
C ALA A 791 33.71 6.40 -7.08
N PRO A 792 33.69 5.15 -7.58
CA PRO A 792 32.68 4.17 -7.19
C PRO A 792 32.89 3.70 -5.74
N PHE A 793 31.93 2.95 -5.20
CA PHE A 793 31.94 2.47 -3.82
C PHE A 793 33.26 1.80 -3.42
N HIS A 794 33.79 0.89 -4.25
CA HIS A 794 35.00 0.15 -3.90
C HIS A 794 36.23 1.08 -3.74
N VAL A 795 36.35 2.12 -4.57
CA VAL A 795 37.42 3.14 -4.45
C VAL A 795 37.21 3.96 -3.17
N CYS A 796 35.99 4.46 -2.95
CA CYS A 796 35.65 5.23 -1.75
C CYS A 796 35.94 4.43 -0.48
N HIS A 797 35.58 3.15 -0.46
CA HIS A 797 35.80 2.27 0.68
C HIS A 797 37.28 1.95 0.85
N GLN A 798 38.00 1.53 -0.19
CA GLN A 798 39.41 1.15 -0.07
C GLN A 798 40.35 2.30 0.30
N GLU A 799 40.12 3.49 -0.25
CA GLU A 799 41.00 4.65 -0.06
C GLU A 799 40.62 5.52 1.15
N ARG A 800 39.59 5.14 1.91
CA ARG A 800 39.13 5.94 3.06
C ARG A 800 40.19 6.05 4.14
N LEU A 801 40.24 7.23 4.75
CA LEU A 801 41.05 7.53 5.92
C LEU A 801 40.14 7.60 7.15
N PHE A 802 40.68 7.24 8.32
CA PHE A 802 39.98 7.42 9.59
C PHE A 802 40.89 8.16 10.58
N TRP A 803 40.41 9.29 11.07
CA TRP A 803 41.05 10.07 12.13
C TRP A 803 40.37 9.77 13.46
N ALA A 804 40.97 8.87 14.24
CA ALA A 804 40.45 8.46 15.53
C ALA A 804 40.60 9.59 16.58
N TRP A 805 39.54 9.85 17.35
CA TRP A 805 39.53 10.86 18.42
C TRP A 805 39.70 10.20 19.79
N GLU A 806 40.85 9.56 19.96
CA GLU A 806 41.23 8.87 21.18
C GLU A 806 41.76 9.84 22.26
N GLU A 807 42.05 9.32 23.45
CA GLU A 807 42.74 10.08 24.48
C GLU A 807 44.07 10.66 23.95
N GLY A 808 44.34 11.93 24.26
CA GLY A 808 45.48 12.71 23.76
C GLY A 808 45.19 13.49 22.47
N VAL A 809 44.09 13.22 21.76
CA VAL A 809 43.66 13.99 20.58
C VAL A 809 42.79 15.18 21.00
N ARG A 810 43.25 16.40 20.73
CA ARG A 810 42.50 17.64 21.02
C ARG A 810 41.66 18.08 19.82
N VAL A 811 40.35 17.93 19.93
CA VAL A 811 39.34 18.36 18.92
C VAL A 811 38.30 19.33 19.47
N HIS A 812 38.22 19.47 20.79
CA HIS A 812 37.41 20.46 21.48
C HIS A 812 38.26 21.21 22.51
N ASP A 813 37.98 22.50 22.72
CA ASP A 813 38.87 23.37 23.48
C ASP A 813 39.00 22.97 24.96
N SER A 814 37.94 22.36 25.51
CA SER A 814 37.90 21.80 26.87
C SER A 814 38.68 20.50 27.08
N GLN A 815 39.28 19.92 26.04
CA GLN A 815 40.15 18.74 26.18
C GLN A 815 41.58 19.20 26.57
N ASN A 816 41.97 18.90 27.80
CA ASN A 816 43.25 19.36 28.37
C ASN A 816 44.40 18.34 28.21
N ARG A 817 44.10 17.06 27.97
CA ARG A 817 45.11 16.03 27.73
C ARG A 817 45.47 16.01 26.26
N VAL A 818 46.71 16.39 25.94
CA VAL A 818 47.22 16.48 24.56
C VAL A 818 48.47 15.63 24.43
N ASP A 819 48.51 14.77 23.42
CA ASP A 819 49.69 14.04 23.00
C ASP A 819 50.26 14.75 21.75
N PRO A 820 51.46 15.36 21.82
CA PRO A 820 52.08 16.05 20.69
C PRO A 820 52.33 15.18 19.45
N GLN A 821 52.36 13.85 19.60
CA GLN A 821 52.53 12.92 18.48
C GLN A 821 51.24 12.65 17.71
N LYS A 822 50.08 13.00 18.29
CA LYS A 822 48.77 12.82 17.67
C LYS A 822 48.31 14.09 16.96
N LEU A 823 47.53 13.92 15.89
CA LEU A 823 46.96 15.04 15.13
C LEU A 823 45.86 15.73 15.94
N SER A 824 46.04 17.00 16.25
CA SER A 824 44.98 17.88 16.80
C SER A 824 44.12 18.49 15.70
N LYS A 825 42.95 19.02 16.09
CA LYS A 825 42.09 19.85 15.21
C LYS A 825 42.87 20.94 14.50
N ASP A 826 43.74 21.65 15.22
CA ASP A 826 44.48 22.78 14.66
C ASP A 826 45.52 22.33 13.63
N ASN A 827 46.14 21.15 13.83
CA ASN A 827 47.05 20.58 12.83
C ASN A 827 46.31 20.26 11.52
N VAL A 828 45.16 19.60 11.62
CA VAL A 828 44.37 19.19 10.46
C VAL A 828 43.77 20.41 9.73
N LEU A 829 43.17 21.34 10.47
CA LEU A 829 42.60 22.56 9.88
C LEU A 829 43.67 23.44 9.22
N SER A 830 44.85 23.57 9.84
CA SER A 830 45.98 24.30 9.24
C SER A 830 46.43 23.65 7.93
N PHE A 831 46.53 22.31 7.89
CA PHE A 831 46.87 21.58 6.67
C PHE A 831 45.83 21.79 5.56
N ILE A 832 44.54 21.67 5.89
CA ILE A 832 43.43 21.86 4.96
C ILE A 832 43.46 23.29 4.40
N ARG A 833 43.57 24.32 5.25
CA ARG A 833 43.66 25.72 4.82
C ARG A 833 44.85 25.92 3.89
N LYS A 834 46.03 25.43 4.26
CA LYS A 834 47.24 25.53 3.43
C LYS A 834 47.03 24.94 2.03
N HIS A 835 46.32 23.82 1.89
CA HIS A 835 46.14 23.13 0.61
C HIS A 835 44.87 23.53 -0.15
N CYS A 836 43.89 24.16 0.51
CA CYS A 836 42.80 24.89 -0.15
C CYS A 836 43.28 26.24 -0.72
N HIS A 837 44.09 26.97 0.05
CA HIS A 837 44.61 28.31 -0.30
C HIS A 837 45.96 28.28 -1.02
N GLN A 838 46.58 27.12 -1.26
CA GLN A 838 47.84 27.02 -2.02
C GLN A 838 47.71 27.51 -3.47
N TRP A 839 46.48 27.70 -3.97
CA TRP A 839 46.25 28.43 -5.20
C TRP A 839 46.15 29.94 -4.98
N GLU A 840 45.68 30.46 -3.83
CA GLU A 840 45.69 31.89 -3.48
C GLU A 840 47.09 32.51 -3.46
N SER A 841 48.14 31.75 -3.13
CA SER A 841 49.48 32.30 -2.84
C SER A 841 50.54 32.09 -3.93
N ARG A 842 50.17 31.86 -5.20
CA ARG A 842 51.12 31.90 -6.32
C ARG A 842 50.73 33.03 -7.28
N ASP A 843 51.21 34.21 -6.92
CA ASP A 843 51.69 35.32 -7.77
C ASP A 843 51.64 36.61 -6.94
N GLY A 844 52.80 37.18 -6.63
CA GLY A 844 52.90 38.48 -5.94
C GLY A 844 54.09 38.73 -5.01
N VAL A 845 55.29 38.25 -5.34
CA VAL A 845 56.49 39.10 -5.35
C VAL A 845 56.97 39.14 -6.80
#